data_AF-A0A4R1RRW1-F1
#
_entry.id   AF-A0A4R1RRW1-F1
#
_cell.length_a   1.000
_cell.length_b   1.000
_cell.length_c   1.000
_cell.angle_alpha   90.00
_cell.angle_beta   90.00
_cell.angle_gamma   90.00
#
_symmetry.space_group_name_H-M   'P 1'
#
loop_
_entity.id
_entity.type
_entity.pdbx_description
1 polymer ?
#
loop_
_entity_poly.entity_id
_entity_poly.type
_entity_poly.pdbx_seq_one_letter_code
_entity_poly.pdbx_strand_id
1 'polypeptide(L)'
;MKNLKILSLLFITLFIFNLSCKKDDDTDDQKQETIGRTLIDLTVKLPEGSKINVNDTYVYTLGTSDDVDAQGNVSALIFEGSTELAFLFNSSNEPLLAGFISKEKTEISLSSTAEVLLYYAIPTYLQDNQYKDAYISEISKLDEFPAFVEGLQTLYTSDNFTLKNGAYFNLLSEQLESLSQITVINSTGKVNTDSKDARSGISIKDVPENSIQVSNKYSRDAHAFIYKKSVINLNGQEQIINLKVSGSDEAQIQFEIDRAEHTGQDVKADIRVLSIACQTKRFKETLSKAFELELKDNETAAKYEVTVIGAGGSNSNREFTDAENEKFQELSKKAFIIDYFLPIALDIAGRKSEYDKLNGSKNDALFAAVLPYIEDNAAVLDLVYKGDYKSAVETFLTDIYASGSNFGDAFRIMQAIYDVLSENNTIPFDYGVTDAQKNNETKIMEIISEVMKLESFDCLNFFFEDSSVSESWNVTVEKGKVKLSPKKANVTILANTTQEIKATVSSITLNAGEKFEYEWSTTTAYGGVINDLNGKSGTSFTSNFDKVYFLSNASESQLSDGDNIEKVNVKVFTNGPSGRFEVGTDEMEVNVRKNNFVITPNGITINGDTSLTLKLEHNDQTTQIPNNKFDYKIIWETSGRHGGFKTNKTLYTVYNSNSIEYLCTNTETMNGTEEFQAVVYAKPKGSSEDYEIVASADASINIDNDPKKKYYVLTPIFTITKLADEACTAGANDIRNWLDSAIYVDKIANAKSYTLKITDIFSGPSKYDLWDTKPAPDLFYSWNQGDTRYKNTNTNTAVSNAAFTFSLAATSTNTCNPDYSDSVGWVSGTRGIGQLVVTLE
;
A
#
# COMPACT_ATOMS: atom_id res chain seq x y z
N MET A 1 52.27 -6.46 82.89
CA MET A 1 51.82 -5.85 81.63
C MET A 1 51.88 -6.89 80.52
N LYS A 2 50.81 -7.69 80.38
CA LYS A 2 50.62 -8.72 79.35
C LYS A 2 49.10 -8.86 79.14
N ASN A 3 48.70 -9.11 77.89
CA ASN A 3 47.37 -9.57 77.45
C ASN A 3 46.28 -8.52 77.15
N LEU A 4 46.62 -7.49 76.37
CA LEU A 4 45.65 -6.67 75.63
C LEU A 4 45.51 -7.14 74.16
N LYS A 5 45.49 -8.46 73.92
CA LYS A 5 45.36 -9.09 72.59
C LYS A 5 44.21 -10.13 72.47
N ILE A 6 43.37 -10.26 73.50
CA ILE A 6 42.33 -11.31 73.53
C ILE A 6 40.92 -10.77 73.24
N LEU A 7 40.71 -9.45 73.17
CA LEU A 7 39.40 -8.85 72.88
C LEU A 7 39.15 -8.52 71.39
N SER A 8 40.19 -8.49 70.54
CA SER A 8 40.03 -8.31 69.08
C SER A 8 39.86 -9.62 68.31
N LEU A 9 40.01 -10.78 68.96
CA LEU A 9 39.90 -12.09 68.30
C LEU A 9 38.50 -12.73 68.42
N LEU A 10 37.64 -12.21 69.31
CA LEU A 10 36.27 -12.70 69.50
C LEU A 10 35.22 -12.01 68.60
N PHE A 11 35.56 -10.88 67.97
CA PHE A 11 34.68 -10.19 67.01
C PHE A 11 34.92 -10.62 65.55
N ILE A 12 36.05 -11.27 65.26
CA ILE A 12 36.41 -11.74 63.91
C ILE A 12 35.95 -13.19 63.67
N THR A 13 35.71 -13.98 64.72
CA THR A 13 35.18 -15.35 64.61
C THR A 13 33.65 -15.44 64.54
N LEU A 14 32.92 -14.33 64.77
CA LEU A 14 31.46 -14.26 64.57
C LEU A 14 31.06 -13.75 63.17
N PHE A 15 32.02 -13.36 62.33
CA PHE A 15 31.78 -12.85 60.96
C PHE A 15 32.20 -13.83 59.84
N ILE A 16 32.75 -15.02 60.17
CA ILE A 16 33.25 -16.01 59.18
C ILE A 16 32.38 -17.29 59.15
N PHE A 17 31.17 -17.29 59.72
CA PHE A 17 30.26 -18.45 59.66
C PHE A 17 28.90 -18.20 58.99
N ASN A 18 28.74 -17.12 58.20
CA ASN A 18 27.52 -16.85 57.41
C ASN A 18 27.77 -16.76 55.88
N LEU A 19 28.84 -17.35 55.35
CA LEU A 19 29.05 -17.53 53.90
C LEU A 19 29.28 -19.01 53.55
N SER A 20 28.44 -19.88 54.10
CA SER A 20 28.19 -21.22 53.59
C SER A 20 26.72 -21.22 53.23
N CYS A 21 26.40 -21.13 51.93
CA CYS A 21 25.03 -21.25 51.42
C CYS A 21 24.47 -22.60 51.87
N LYS A 22 23.68 -22.56 52.94
CA LYS A 22 22.68 -23.58 53.19
C LYS A 22 21.68 -23.52 52.04
N LYS A 23 21.37 -24.70 51.51
CA LYS A 23 20.09 -25.00 50.89
C LYS A 23 18.99 -24.46 51.80
N ASP A 24 18.37 -23.36 51.40
CA ASP A 24 17.02 -23.05 51.82
C ASP A 24 16.12 -23.46 50.65
N ASP A 25 15.46 -24.60 50.84
CA ASP A 25 14.20 -24.93 50.20
C ASP A 25 13.20 -23.89 50.69
N ASP A 26 13.05 -22.79 49.95
CA ASP A 26 11.81 -22.01 49.93
C ASP A 26 11.31 -22.01 48.49
N THR A 27 10.30 -22.83 48.28
CA THR A 27 9.40 -22.80 47.13
C THR A 27 8.76 -21.42 47.06
N ASP A 28 9.35 -20.52 46.29
CA ASP A 28 8.63 -19.51 45.54
C ASP A 28 9.14 -19.61 44.10
N ASP A 29 8.51 -20.49 43.33
CA ASP A 29 8.50 -20.45 41.87
C ASP A 29 7.83 -19.13 41.46
N GLN A 30 8.49 -18.00 41.68
CA GLN A 30 8.31 -16.84 40.81
C GLN A 30 9.12 -17.13 39.56
N LYS A 31 8.60 -18.07 38.75
CA LYS A 31 8.70 -17.95 37.30
C LYS A 31 8.10 -16.58 36.98
N GLN A 32 8.96 -15.57 36.97
CA GLN A 32 8.69 -14.33 36.29
C GLN A 32 8.36 -14.78 34.86
N GLU A 33 7.08 -14.80 34.49
CA GLU A 33 6.65 -15.01 33.12
C GLU A 33 7.26 -13.86 32.31
N THR A 34 8.47 -14.05 31.81
CA THR A 34 9.10 -13.19 30.82
C THR A 34 8.35 -13.42 29.52
N ILE A 35 7.30 -12.62 29.33
CA ILE A 35 6.44 -12.67 28.14
C ILE A 35 7.33 -12.73 26.89
N GLY A 36 7.23 -13.86 26.16
CA GLY A 36 7.90 -14.06 24.88
C GLY A 36 9.39 -14.45 24.92
N ARG A 37 9.97 -14.86 26.06
CA ARG A 37 11.34 -15.41 26.12
C ARG A 37 11.36 -16.87 26.57
N THR A 38 12.28 -17.66 26.02
CA THR A 38 12.50 -19.07 26.40
C THR A 38 13.98 -19.37 26.55
N LEU A 39 14.31 -20.27 27.49
CA LEU A 39 15.64 -20.85 27.57
C LEU A 39 15.78 -21.97 26.53
N ILE A 40 16.97 -22.08 25.94
CA ILE A 40 17.39 -23.18 25.08
C ILE A 40 18.72 -23.74 25.57
N ASP A 41 18.93 -25.04 25.34
CA ASP A 41 20.21 -25.68 25.61
C ASP A 41 21.14 -25.47 24.42
N LEU A 42 22.32 -24.91 24.67
CA LEU A 42 23.37 -24.70 23.69
C LEU A 42 24.57 -25.60 23.97
N THR A 43 25.29 -25.95 22.91
CA THR A 43 26.60 -26.60 22.99
C THR A 43 27.68 -25.73 22.36
N VAL A 44 28.72 -25.44 23.13
CA VAL A 44 29.94 -24.75 22.71
C VAL A 44 30.96 -25.78 22.24
N LYS A 45 31.40 -25.67 20.98
CA LYS A 45 32.42 -26.52 20.40
C LYS A 45 33.67 -25.71 20.07
N LEU A 46 34.64 -25.78 20.98
CA LEU A 46 35.97 -25.23 20.71
C LEU A 46 36.67 -26.09 19.63
N PRO A 47 37.36 -25.47 18.66
CA PRO A 47 38.04 -26.20 17.61
C PRO A 47 39.22 -27.02 18.16
N GLU A 48 39.57 -28.09 17.45
CA GLU A 48 40.73 -28.91 17.78
C GLU A 48 42.01 -28.04 17.79
N GLY A 49 42.84 -28.21 18.82
CA GLY A 49 44.04 -27.39 19.03
C GLY A 49 43.82 -26.07 19.78
N SER A 50 42.59 -25.77 20.21
CA SER A 50 42.30 -24.63 21.09
C SER A 50 43.07 -24.71 22.42
N LYS A 51 43.65 -23.59 22.85
CA LYS A 51 44.30 -23.45 24.17
C LYS A 51 43.34 -22.91 25.25
N ILE A 52 42.09 -22.64 24.88
CA ILE A 52 41.06 -22.15 25.80
C ILE A 52 40.51 -23.31 26.62
N ASN A 53 40.44 -23.12 27.93
CA ASN A 53 39.68 -23.98 28.82
C ASN A 53 38.21 -23.58 28.79
N VAL A 54 37.33 -24.49 28.38
CA VAL A 54 35.89 -24.21 28.24
C VAL A 54 35.22 -23.78 29.56
N ASN A 55 35.73 -24.24 30.70
CA ASN A 55 35.19 -23.84 32.02
C ASN A 55 35.47 -22.37 32.37
N ASP A 56 36.41 -21.73 31.68
CA ASP A 56 36.75 -20.32 31.88
C ASP A 56 36.01 -19.43 30.87
N THR A 57 34.89 -19.92 30.32
CA THR A 57 34.09 -19.24 29.29
C THR A 57 32.63 -19.12 29.67
N TYR A 58 31.98 -18.08 29.14
CA TYR A 58 30.54 -17.83 29.29
C TYR A 58 29.95 -17.39 27.95
N VAL A 59 28.67 -17.67 27.74
CA VAL A 59 27.92 -17.17 26.58
C VAL A 59 27.20 -15.88 26.96
N TYR A 60 27.31 -14.88 26.09
CA TYR A 60 26.60 -13.61 26.20
C TYR A 60 25.56 -13.49 25.08
N THR A 61 24.31 -13.22 25.44
CA THR A 61 23.21 -12.93 24.50
C THR A 61 22.11 -12.15 25.21
N LEU A 62 21.38 -11.27 24.49
CA LEU A 62 20.26 -10.49 25.02
C LEU A 62 20.53 -9.76 26.36
N GLY A 63 21.78 -9.33 26.59
CA GLY A 63 22.18 -8.65 27.83
C GLY A 63 22.51 -9.58 29.01
N THR A 64 22.42 -10.91 28.85
CA THR A 64 22.68 -11.89 29.92
C THR A 64 23.94 -12.71 29.65
N SER A 65 24.59 -13.16 30.72
CA SER A 65 25.76 -14.04 30.69
C SER A 65 25.45 -15.35 31.41
N ASP A 66 25.76 -16.47 30.79
CA ASP A 66 25.61 -17.80 31.37
C ASP A 66 26.91 -18.61 31.21
N ASP A 67 27.41 -19.19 32.31
CA ASP A 67 28.68 -19.93 32.33
C ASP A 67 28.57 -21.26 31.56
N VAL A 68 29.64 -21.63 30.85
CA VAL A 68 29.72 -22.89 30.10
C VAL A 68 30.26 -23.99 31.00
N ASP A 69 29.57 -25.14 31.03
CA ASP A 69 29.99 -26.28 31.82
C ASP A 69 31.21 -27.02 31.23
N ALA A 70 31.74 -27.99 31.98
CA ALA A 70 32.91 -28.78 31.58
C ALA A 70 32.69 -29.66 30.34
N GLN A 71 31.43 -29.87 29.93
CA GLN A 71 31.04 -30.61 28.74
C GLN A 71 30.78 -29.66 27.55
N GLY A 72 30.87 -28.35 27.75
CA GLY A 72 30.57 -27.34 26.75
C GLY A 72 29.10 -26.97 26.66
N ASN A 73 28.24 -27.35 27.62
CA ASN A 73 26.83 -26.99 27.59
C ASN A 73 26.56 -25.70 28.37
N VAL A 74 25.55 -24.95 27.93
CA VAL A 74 25.08 -23.72 28.56
C VAL A 74 23.60 -23.51 28.23
N SER A 75 22.85 -22.92 29.15
CA SER A 75 21.48 -22.51 28.87
C SER A 75 21.49 -21.04 28.46
N ALA A 76 20.81 -20.68 27.37
CA ALA A 76 20.77 -19.32 26.86
C ALA A 76 19.34 -18.86 26.59
N LEU A 77 19.10 -17.57 26.76
CA LEU A 77 17.80 -16.94 26.56
C LEU A 77 17.62 -16.51 25.10
N ILE A 78 16.45 -16.80 24.53
CA ILE A 78 16.02 -16.30 23.21
C ILE A 78 14.59 -15.75 23.27
N PHE A 79 14.19 -14.90 22.33
CA PHE A 79 12.77 -14.63 22.11
C PHE A 79 12.09 -15.82 21.40
N GLU A 80 10.79 -16.00 21.61
CA GLU A 80 10.05 -17.07 20.93
C GLU A 80 9.92 -16.80 19.44
N GLY A 81 10.39 -17.74 18.61
CA GLY A 81 10.26 -17.66 17.15
C GLY A 81 11.27 -16.72 16.48
N SER A 82 12.32 -16.31 17.18
CA SER A 82 13.42 -15.49 16.67
C SER A 82 14.73 -16.27 16.60
N THR A 83 15.73 -15.64 15.98
CA THR A 83 17.12 -16.10 15.95
C THR A 83 18.03 -14.99 16.47
N GLU A 84 18.73 -15.28 17.56
CA GLU A 84 19.53 -14.29 18.31
C GLU A 84 21.01 -14.41 18.04
N LEU A 85 21.70 -13.29 18.17
CA LEU A 85 23.15 -13.26 18.16
C LEU A 85 23.69 -13.62 19.56
N ALA A 86 24.66 -14.53 19.61
CA ALA A 86 25.35 -14.92 20.82
C ALA A 86 26.86 -14.96 20.62
N PHE A 87 27.60 -14.58 21.67
CA PHE A 87 29.06 -14.59 21.68
C PHE A 87 29.58 -15.42 22.85
N LEU A 88 30.63 -16.20 22.60
CA LEU A 88 31.41 -16.85 23.64
C LEU A 88 32.53 -15.92 24.07
N PHE A 89 32.64 -15.67 25.37
CA PHE A 89 33.71 -14.88 25.98
C PHE A 89 34.52 -15.74 26.94
N ASN A 90 35.78 -15.35 27.17
CA ASN A 90 36.56 -15.88 28.29
C ASN A 90 36.34 -15.06 29.58
N SER A 91 36.89 -15.55 30.69
CA SER A 91 36.88 -14.86 32.00
C SER A 91 37.56 -13.48 32.04
N SER A 92 38.28 -13.09 30.98
CA SER A 92 38.84 -11.74 30.80
C SER A 92 37.97 -10.86 29.90
N ASN A 93 36.72 -11.27 29.64
CA ASN A 93 35.75 -10.63 28.76
C ASN A 93 36.27 -10.46 27.32
N GLU A 94 37.10 -11.37 26.83
CA GLU A 94 37.56 -11.35 25.43
C GLU A 94 36.72 -12.28 24.56
N PRO A 95 36.24 -11.82 23.39
CA PRO A 95 35.41 -12.61 22.49
C PRO A 95 36.24 -13.70 21.82
N LEU A 96 35.67 -14.90 21.77
CA LEU A 96 36.32 -16.11 21.25
C LEU A 96 35.60 -16.65 20.02
N LEU A 97 34.27 -16.85 20.11
CA LEU A 97 33.42 -17.41 19.06
C LEU A 97 32.08 -16.66 19.03
N ALA A 98 31.34 -16.77 17.93
CA ALA A 98 30.00 -16.22 17.77
C ALA A 98 29.07 -17.23 17.09
N GLY A 99 27.76 -17.03 17.22
CA GLY A 99 26.77 -17.82 16.51
C GLY A 99 25.38 -17.20 16.54
N PHE A 100 24.58 -17.55 15.53
CA PHE A 100 23.14 -17.34 15.56
C PHE A 100 22.47 -18.52 16.28
N ILE A 101 21.71 -18.24 17.34
CA ILE A 101 21.07 -19.23 18.19
C ILE A 101 19.55 -19.15 18.10
N SER A 102 18.90 -20.31 18.05
CA SER A 102 17.45 -20.46 18.01
C SER A 102 17.04 -21.85 18.52
N LYS A 103 15.75 -22.17 18.51
CA LYS A 103 15.29 -23.55 18.80
C LYS A 103 15.87 -24.60 17.84
N GLU A 104 16.30 -24.17 16.65
CA GLU A 104 16.84 -25.04 15.60
C GLU A 104 18.37 -24.95 15.49
N LYS A 105 18.96 -23.84 15.93
CA LYS A 105 20.42 -23.63 15.98
C LYS A 105 20.91 -23.55 17.42
N THR A 106 21.47 -24.65 17.90
CA THR A 106 21.87 -24.81 19.31
C THR A 106 23.39 -24.97 19.49
N GLU A 107 24.19 -24.41 18.59
CA GLU A 107 25.66 -24.56 18.60
C GLU A 107 26.39 -23.23 18.45
N ILE A 108 27.44 -23.03 19.27
CA ILE A 108 28.47 -22.01 19.06
C ILE A 108 29.80 -22.70 18.74
N SER A 109 30.30 -22.48 17.52
CA SER A 109 31.53 -23.09 16.98
C SER A 109 32.22 -22.14 15.96
N LEU A 110 33.33 -22.59 15.36
CA LEU A 110 33.93 -21.83 14.24
C LEU A 110 33.01 -21.76 13.03
N SER A 111 32.19 -22.79 12.79
CA SER A 111 31.23 -22.79 11.69
C SER A 111 30.15 -21.73 11.90
N SER A 112 29.59 -21.62 13.11
CA SER A 112 28.62 -20.57 13.44
C SER A 112 29.29 -19.18 13.47
N THR A 113 30.57 -19.10 13.83
CA THR A 113 31.33 -17.84 13.80
C THR A 113 31.51 -17.35 12.36
N ALA A 114 31.86 -18.25 11.45
CA ALA A 114 31.97 -17.97 10.03
C ALA A 114 30.64 -17.46 9.44
N GLU A 115 29.52 -18.08 9.85
CA GLU A 115 28.17 -17.66 9.47
C GLU A 115 27.88 -16.22 9.93
N VAL A 116 28.16 -15.87 11.19
CA VAL A 116 27.95 -14.50 11.69
C VAL A 116 28.82 -13.48 10.95
N LEU A 117 30.11 -13.78 10.77
CA LEU A 117 31.05 -12.88 10.08
C LEU A 117 30.62 -12.60 8.63
N LEU A 118 30.19 -13.64 7.90
CA LEU A 118 29.77 -13.47 6.51
C LEU A 118 28.40 -12.79 6.39
N TYR A 119 27.48 -13.01 7.34
CA TYR A 119 26.17 -12.36 7.35
C TYR A 119 26.27 -10.84 7.46
N TYR A 120 27.07 -10.34 8.39
CA TYR A 120 27.27 -8.89 8.59
C TYR A 120 28.19 -8.26 7.54
N ALA A 121 28.82 -9.07 6.68
CA ALA A 121 29.65 -8.60 5.57
C ALA A 121 28.86 -8.42 4.26
N ILE A 122 27.55 -8.70 4.27
CA ILE A 122 26.64 -8.52 3.15
C ILE A 122 25.37 -7.75 3.61
N PRO A 123 24.69 -6.99 2.73
CA PRO A 123 23.54 -6.10 3.08
C PRO A 123 22.26 -6.80 3.54
N THR A 124 22.32 -8.10 3.85
CA THR A 124 21.16 -8.91 4.20
C THR A 124 20.51 -8.43 5.51
N TYR A 125 21.28 -7.91 6.45
CA TYR A 125 20.78 -7.40 7.73
C TYR A 125 20.00 -6.08 7.62
N LEU A 126 20.10 -5.37 6.49
CA LEU A 126 19.27 -4.20 6.17
C LEU A 126 17.91 -4.58 5.58
N GLN A 127 17.72 -5.87 5.25
CA GLN A 127 16.48 -6.39 4.67
C GLN A 127 15.53 -6.93 5.74
N ASP A 128 14.31 -7.30 5.35
CA ASP A 128 13.31 -7.92 6.22
C ASP A 128 13.82 -9.26 6.82
N ASN A 129 13.23 -9.71 7.94
CA ASN A 129 13.67 -10.91 8.67
C ASN A 129 13.69 -12.18 7.82
N GLN A 130 12.78 -12.31 6.85
CA GLN A 130 12.76 -13.43 5.90
C GLN A 130 14.09 -13.65 5.18
N TYR A 131 14.88 -12.60 4.96
CA TYR A 131 16.18 -12.69 4.30
C TYR A 131 17.27 -13.21 5.25
N LYS A 132 17.17 -12.91 6.54
CA LYS A 132 18.01 -13.52 7.60
C LYS A 132 17.73 -15.01 7.67
N ASP A 133 16.46 -15.41 7.74
CA ASP A 133 16.07 -16.82 7.80
C ASP A 133 16.53 -17.58 6.55
N ALA A 134 16.36 -16.98 5.37
CA ALA A 134 16.84 -17.54 4.10
C ALA A 134 18.37 -17.73 4.11
N TYR A 135 19.13 -16.71 4.50
CA TYR A 135 20.59 -16.79 4.61
C TYR A 135 21.03 -17.92 5.54
N ILE A 136 20.47 -17.93 6.76
CA ILE A 136 20.80 -18.89 7.82
C ILE A 136 20.53 -20.34 7.37
N SER A 137 19.50 -20.55 6.54
CA SER A 137 19.12 -21.87 6.02
C SER A 137 19.95 -22.37 4.83
N GLU A 138 20.69 -21.47 4.16
CA GLU A 138 21.38 -21.78 2.90
C GLU A 138 22.91 -21.75 3.03
N ILE A 139 23.47 -21.07 4.03
CA ILE A 139 24.91 -20.77 4.06
C ILE A 139 25.80 -22.01 4.11
N SER A 140 25.37 -23.01 4.87
CA SER A 140 26.08 -24.28 4.97
C SER A 140 26.03 -25.11 3.67
N LYS A 141 25.20 -24.74 2.70
CA LYS A 141 25.07 -25.41 1.40
C LYS A 141 25.98 -24.81 0.33
N LEU A 142 26.66 -23.70 0.61
CA LEU A 142 27.65 -23.13 -0.31
C LEU A 142 28.91 -23.99 -0.35
N ASP A 143 29.34 -24.37 -1.55
CA ASP A 143 30.53 -25.20 -1.77
C ASP A 143 31.81 -24.53 -1.21
N GLU A 144 31.86 -23.19 -1.21
CA GLU A 144 32.99 -22.41 -0.71
C GLU A 144 33.02 -22.27 0.83
N PHE A 145 31.89 -22.43 1.51
CA PHE A 145 31.79 -22.17 2.95
C PHE A 145 32.68 -23.07 3.82
N PRO A 146 32.84 -24.39 3.55
CA PRO A 146 33.78 -25.23 4.29
C PRO A 146 35.24 -24.75 4.25
N ALA A 147 35.69 -24.22 3.10
CA ALA A 147 37.05 -23.71 2.96
C ALA A 147 37.27 -22.44 3.81
N PHE A 148 36.25 -21.58 3.89
CA PHE A 148 36.27 -20.41 4.77
C PHE A 148 36.36 -20.79 6.25
N VAL A 149 35.61 -21.81 6.68
CA VAL A 149 35.67 -22.34 8.06
C VAL A 149 37.06 -22.93 8.38
N GLU A 150 37.68 -23.65 7.45
CA GLU A 150 39.03 -24.21 7.61
C GLU A 150 40.10 -23.10 7.72
N GLY A 151 39.97 -22.04 6.93
CA GLY A 151 40.81 -20.84 7.04
C GLY A 151 40.71 -20.18 8.42
N LEU A 152 39.48 -20.03 8.93
CA LEU A 152 39.24 -19.51 10.28
C LEU A 152 39.83 -20.41 11.37
N GLN A 153 39.79 -21.74 11.19
CA GLN A 153 40.41 -22.67 12.13
C GLN A 153 41.93 -22.52 12.17
N THR A 154 42.57 -22.27 11.03
CA THR A 154 44.01 -22.00 10.96
C THR A 154 44.38 -20.72 11.71
N LEU A 155 43.60 -19.65 11.54
CA LEU A 155 43.81 -18.40 12.27
C LEU A 155 43.59 -18.58 13.78
N TYR A 156 42.50 -19.22 14.17
CA TYR A 156 42.12 -19.42 15.57
C TYR A 156 43.11 -20.29 16.35
N THR A 157 43.68 -21.31 15.73
CA THR A 157 44.69 -22.18 16.38
C THR A 157 46.03 -21.48 16.57
N SER A 158 46.37 -20.54 15.69
CA SER A 158 47.53 -19.65 15.85
C SER A 158 47.28 -18.64 16.98
N ASP A 159 46.09 -18.02 16.98
CA ASP A 159 45.65 -17.03 17.96
C ASP A 159 44.17 -17.19 18.29
N ASN A 160 43.87 -17.65 19.53
CA ASN A 160 42.50 -17.86 20.00
C ASN A 160 41.68 -16.54 20.10
N PHE A 161 42.33 -15.38 19.97
CA PHE A 161 41.70 -14.06 19.94
C PHE A 161 41.53 -13.49 18.52
N THR A 162 41.48 -14.38 17.51
CA THR A 162 41.27 -14.01 16.10
C THR A 162 40.11 -13.05 15.90
N LEU A 163 38.98 -13.23 16.61
CA LEU A 163 37.83 -12.32 16.55
C LEU A 163 38.14 -10.92 17.07
N LYS A 164 38.75 -10.81 18.25
CA LYS A 164 39.15 -9.53 18.84
C LYS A 164 40.15 -8.78 17.95
N ASN A 165 41.14 -9.50 17.43
CA ASN A 165 42.27 -8.90 16.73
C ASN A 165 41.99 -8.62 15.24
N GLY A 166 40.82 -9.02 14.73
CA GLY A 166 40.45 -8.84 13.32
C GLY A 166 41.28 -9.67 12.35
N ALA A 167 41.96 -10.73 12.79
CA ALA A 167 42.85 -11.50 11.90
C ALA A 167 42.10 -12.18 10.73
N TYR A 168 40.78 -12.31 10.83
CA TYR A 168 39.89 -12.86 9.80
C TYR A 168 39.60 -11.91 8.62
N PHE A 169 39.90 -10.60 8.72
CA PHE A 169 39.48 -9.60 7.72
C PHE A 169 39.88 -9.96 6.29
N ASN A 170 41.14 -10.32 6.06
CA ASN A 170 41.62 -10.68 4.72
C ASN A 170 40.91 -11.93 4.19
N LEU A 171 40.74 -12.95 5.03
CA LEU A 171 40.07 -14.19 4.66
C LEU A 171 38.58 -13.96 4.31
N LEU A 172 37.91 -13.11 5.07
CA LEU A 172 36.52 -12.73 4.82
C LEU A 172 36.40 -11.92 3.52
N SER A 173 37.32 -11.00 3.26
CA SER A 173 37.36 -10.21 2.02
C SER A 173 37.55 -11.10 0.78
N GLU A 174 38.47 -12.07 0.84
CA GLU A 174 38.66 -13.07 -0.23
C GLU A 174 37.39 -13.91 -0.46
N GLN A 175 36.69 -14.28 0.61
CA GLN A 175 35.42 -15.00 0.51
C GLN A 175 34.35 -14.16 -0.19
N LEU A 176 34.21 -12.88 0.14
CA LEU A 176 33.29 -11.95 -0.54
C LEU A 176 33.63 -11.80 -2.02
N GLU A 177 34.91 -11.66 -2.37
CA GLU A 177 35.35 -11.60 -3.77
C GLU A 177 34.93 -12.85 -4.53
N SER A 178 35.07 -14.05 -3.94
CA SER A 178 34.64 -15.30 -4.57
C SER A 178 33.13 -15.35 -4.86
N LEU A 179 32.32 -14.79 -3.95
CA LEU A 179 30.86 -14.71 -4.11
C LEU A 179 30.46 -13.70 -5.20
N SER A 180 31.27 -12.66 -5.42
CA SER A 180 31.03 -11.60 -6.41
C SER A 180 31.31 -12.00 -7.87
N GLN A 181 32.02 -13.10 -8.13
CA GLN A 181 32.44 -13.51 -9.49
C GLN A 181 31.33 -14.15 -10.35
N ILE A 182 30.09 -14.17 -9.88
CA ILE A 182 28.95 -14.71 -10.63
C ILE A 182 28.36 -13.63 -11.53
N THR A 183 28.31 -13.95 -12.83
CA THR A 183 27.70 -13.11 -13.86
C THR A 183 26.32 -12.66 -13.44
N VAL A 184 26.15 -11.34 -13.29
CA VAL A 184 24.87 -10.62 -13.19
C VAL A 184 23.82 -11.38 -13.97
N ILE A 185 22.86 -12.00 -13.29
CA ILE A 185 21.63 -12.42 -13.95
C ILE A 185 21.05 -11.10 -14.43
N ASN A 186 21.15 -10.84 -15.74
CA ASN A 186 20.48 -9.74 -16.39
C ASN A 186 18.99 -9.88 -16.08
N SER A 187 18.54 -9.29 -14.97
CA SER A 187 17.14 -9.12 -14.67
C SER A 187 16.65 -8.04 -15.63
N THR A 188 16.30 -8.48 -16.83
CA THR A 188 15.48 -7.78 -17.83
C THR A 188 14.05 -7.57 -17.31
N GLY A 189 13.92 -7.14 -16.05
CA GLY A 189 12.70 -6.60 -15.47
C GLY A 189 12.79 -5.08 -15.39
N LYS A 190 13.20 -4.40 -16.48
CA LYS A 190 12.93 -2.98 -16.60
C LYS A 190 11.41 -2.84 -16.69
N VAL A 191 10.76 -2.43 -15.60
CA VAL A 191 9.43 -1.84 -15.69
C VAL A 191 9.63 -0.51 -16.41
N ASN A 192 9.56 -0.56 -17.74
CA ASN A 192 9.62 0.61 -18.57
C ASN A 192 8.26 1.31 -18.45
N THR A 193 8.14 2.12 -17.40
CA THR A 193 7.02 3.01 -17.22
C THR A 193 7.40 4.29 -17.95
N ASP A 194 6.93 4.35 -19.19
CA ASP A 194 7.11 5.45 -20.13
C ASP A 194 6.34 6.67 -19.62
N SER A 195 6.96 7.45 -18.74
CA SER A 195 6.55 8.81 -18.43
C SER A 195 7.57 9.72 -19.11
N LYS A 196 7.12 10.48 -20.11
CA LYS A 196 7.98 11.21 -21.06
C LYS A 196 9.01 12.19 -20.44
N ASP A 197 8.96 12.43 -19.13
CA ASP A 197 9.95 13.19 -18.34
C ASP A 197 10.07 12.65 -16.89
N ALA A 198 10.56 11.41 -16.72
CA ALA A 198 10.92 10.86 -15.41
C ALA A 198 12.33 11.30 -14.99
N ARG A 199 12.46 11.76 -13.75
CA ARG A 199 13.73 12.19 -13.13
C ARG A 199 13.82 11.65 -11.72
N SER A 200 14.95 11.05 -11.34
CA SER A 200 15.16 10.53 -9.97
C SER A 200 14.04 9.62 -9.47
N GLY A 201 13.49 8.77 -10.36
CA GLY A 201 12.36 7.87 -10.08
C GLY A 201 11.00 8.54 -9.93
N ILE A 202 10.92 9.86 -10.11
CA ILE A 202 9.71 10.67 -9.98
C ILE A 202 9.20 11.09 -11.37
N SER A 203 7.89 11.13 -11.57
CA SER A 203 7.29 11.72 -12.76
C SER A 203 5.98 12.45 -12.46
N ILE A 204 5.65 13.47 -13.26
CA ILE A 204 4.34 14.12 -13.21
C ILE A 204 3.46 13.50 -14.30
N LYS A 205 2.24 13.11 -13.92
CA LYS A 205 1.19 12.59 -14.80
C LYS A 205 0.07 13.62 -14.92
N ASP A 206 -0.31 13.92 -16.15
CA ASP A 206 -1.45 14.77 -16.45
C ASP A 206 -2.76 14.00 -16.18
N VAL A 207 -3.66 14.62 -15.42
CA VAL A 207 -5.00 14.11 -15.14
C VAL A 207 -6.01 15.11 -15.73
N PRO A 208 -7.19 14.68 -16.21
CA PRO A 208 -8.24 15.61 -16.65
C PRO A 208 -8.53 16.69 -15.60
N GLU A 209 -9.08 17.83 -16.05
CA GLU A 209 -9.58 18.90 -15.17
C GLU A 209 -8.49 19.65 -14.39
N ASN A 210 -7.48 20.19 -15.08
CA ASN A 210 -6.45 21.06 -14.50
C ASN A 210 -5.69 20.43 -13.32
N SER A 211 -5.59 19.09 -13.30
CA SER A 211 -5.04 18.36 -12.16
C SER A 211 -3.77 17.61 -12.52
N ILE A 212 -2.88 17.45 -11.54
CA ILE A 212 -1.66 16.67 -11.67
C ILE A 212 -1.61 15.53 -10.66
N GLN A 213 -0.89 14.47 -11.01
CA GLN A 213 -0.44 13.43 -10.10
C GLN A 213 1.07 13.32 -10.15
N VAL A 214 1.69 13.07 -9.00
CA VAL A 214 3.10 12.72 -8.90
C VAL A 214 3.23 11.22 -8.67
N SER A 215 4.09 10.56 -9.43
CA SER A 215 4.43 9.15 -9.25
C SER A 215 5.83 8.97 -8.69
N ASN A 216 6.03 7.91 -7.91
CA ASN A 216 7.32 7.56 -7.32
C ASN A 216 7.61 6.07 -7.55
N LYS A 217 8.78 5.78 -8.10
CA LYS A 217 9.25 4.42 -8.42
C LYS A 217 10.35 3.94 -7.50
N TYR A 218 10.88 4.79 -6.63
CA TYR A 218 11.96 4.46 -5.72
C TYR A 218 11.47 4.28 -4.30
N SER A 219 12.22 3.50 -3.52
CA SER A 219 11.89 3.16 -2.13
C SER A 219 12.21 4.28 -1.13
N ARG A 220 12.09 5.55 -1.56
CA ARG A 220 12.32 6.74 -0.74
C ARG A 220 11.03 7.53 -0.59
N ASP A 221 10.79 8.02 0.62
CA ASP A 221 9.72 9.00 0.83
C ASP A 221 10.11 10.33 0.18
N ALA A 222 9.11 11.03 -0.35
CA ALA A 222 9.29 12.34 -0.95
C ALA A 222 8.16 13.29 -0.55
N HIS A 223 8.35 14.57 -0.82
CA HIS A 223 7.36 15.60 -0.56
C HIS A 223 7.29 16.57 -1.73
N ALA A 224 6.09 16.86 -2.22
CA ALA A 224 5.87 17.85 -3.27
C ALA A 224 5.49 19.20 -2.69
N PHE A 225 5.99 20.26 -3.33
CA PHE A 225 5.65 21.65 -3.13
C PHE A 225 5.23 22.24 -4.48
N ILE A 226 4.10 22.92 -4.53
CA ILE A 226 3.58 23.56 -5.74
C ILE A 226 3.53 25.07 -5.53
N TYR A 227 4.24 25.79 -6.39
CA TYR A 227 4.36 27.24 -6.39
C TYR A 227 3.70 27.86 -7.62
N LYS A 228 2.77 28.80 -7.43
CA LYS A 228 2.21 29.61 -8.51
C LYS A 228 3.20 30.71 -8.88
N LYS A 229 3.74 30.66 -10.10
CA LYS A 229 4.79 31.59 -10.56
C LYS A 229 4.24 32.80 -11.29
N SER A 230 3.21 32.60 -12.11
CA SER A 230 2.56 33.72 -12.79
C SER A 230 1.12 33.40 -13.15
N VAL A 231 0.34 34.45 -13.38
CA VAL A 231 -1.03 34.38 -13.87
C VAL A 231 -1.19 35.28 -15.09
N ILE A 232 -1.99 34.85 -16.05
CA ILE A 232 -2.40 35.67 -17.18
C ILE A 232 -3.84 36.09 -16.90
N ASN A 233 -4.10 37.38 -16.81
CA ASN A 233 -5.44 37.90 -16.51
C ASN A 233 -6.36 37.86 -17.75
N LEU A 234 -7.63 38.28 -17.59
CA LEU A 234 -8.61 38.31 -18.70
C LEU A 234 -8.21 39.22 -19.88
N ASN A 235 -7.32 40.18 -19.65
CA ASN A 235 -6.80 41.09 -20.67
C ASN A 235 -5.54 40.56 -21.37
N GLY A 236 -5.12 39.32 -21.07
CA GLY A 236 -3.91 38.71 -21.63
C GLY A 236 -2.60 39.24 -21.03
N GLN A 237 -2.65 39.99 -19.92
CA GLN A 237 -1.45 40.50 -19.26
C GLN A 237 -0.94 39.48 -18.24
N GLU A 238 0.34 39.13 -18.34
CA GLU A 238 1.02 38.27 -17.38
C GLU A 238 1.43 39.08 -16.14
N GLN A 239 0.96 38.66 -14.98
CA GLN A 239 1.41 39.10 -13.68
C GLN A 239 2.31 38.01 -13.09
N ILE A 240 3.59 38.33 -12.92
CA ILE A 240 4.55 37.46 -12.24
C ILE A 240 4.29 37.56 -10.73
N ILE A 241 4.12 36.41 -10.09
CA ILE A 241 4.00 36.26 -8.65
C ILE A 241 5.40 35.96 -8.11
N ASN A 242 5.97 34.82 -8.53
CA ASN A 242 7.32 34.39 -8.15
C ASN A 242 8.19 34.22 -9.39
N LEU A 243 9.19 35.10 -9.55
CA LEU A 243 10.16 35.01 -10.63
C LEU A 243 11.08 33.79 -10.45
N LYS A 244 11.50 33.56 -9.20
CA LYS A 244 12.29 32.43 -8.72
C LYS A 244 11.73 32.04 -7.35
N VAL A 245 11.57 30.76 -7.11
CA VAL A 245 11.17 30.21 -5.80
C VAL A 245 12.42 30.04 -4.94
N SER A 246 12.49 30.69 -3.78
CA SER A 246 13.64 30.62 -2.87
C SER A 246 13.33 31.24 -1.49
N GLY A 247 14.15 30.95 -0.47
CA GLY A 247 14.04 31.61 0.84
C GLY A 247 12.69 31.33 1.51
N SER A 248 11.97 32.39 1.93
CA SER A 248 10.72 32.25 2.68
C SER A 248 9.46 32.15 1.79
N ASP A 249 9.59 31.77 0.51
CA ASP A 249 8.44 31.59 -0.38
C ASP A 249 7.57 30.42 0.08
N GLU A 250 6.26 30.66 0.20
CA GLU A 250 5.29 29.64 0.63
C GLU A 250 4.66 28.92 -0.58
N ALA A 251 4.65 27.58 -0.52
CA ALA A 251 3.93 26.77 -1.49
C ALA A 251 2.41 26.89 -1.30
N GLN A 252 1.64 26.94 -2.39
CA GLN A 252 0.17 26.96 -2.31
C GLN A 252 -0.38 25.58 -1.96
N ILE A 253 0.30 24.53 -2.40
CA ILE A 253 -0.06 23.14 -2.16
C ILE A 253 1.21 22.39 -1.81
N GLN A 254 1.14 21.56 -0.76
CA GLN A 254 2.21 20.64 -0.41
C GLN A 254 1.61 19.31 0.06
N PHE A 255 2.30 18.20 -0.22
CA PHE A 255 1.83 16.86 0.12
C PHE A 255 2.93 15.82 0.11
N GLU A 256 2.71 14.77 0.90
CA GLU A 256 3.57 13.60 0.95
C GLU A 256 3.40 12.71 -0.29
N ILE A 257 4.50 12.14 -0.73
CA ILE A 257 4.57 11.16 -1.81
C ILE A 257 5.16 9.90 -1.21
N ASP A 258 4.34 8.86 -1.15
CA ASP A 258 4.72 7.57 -0.59
C ASP A 258 5.88 6.95 -1.39
N ARG A 259 6.80 6.30 -0.68
CA ARG A 259 7.82 5.42 -1.30
C ARG A 259 7.18 4.28 -2.08
N ALA A 260 7.87 3.82 -3.12
CA ALA A 260 7.42 2.68 -3.91
C ALA A 260 7.33 1.39 -3.07
N GLU A 261 6.26 0.62 -3.24
CA GLU A 261 6.02 -0.60 -2.45
C GLU A 261 6.84 -1.78 -2.98
N HIS A 262 7.42 -2.58 -2.09
CA HIS A 262 8.08 -3.81 -2.51
C HIS A 262 7.06 -4.82 -3.06
N THR A 263 7.22 -5.26 -4.31
CA THR A 263 6.42 -6.39 -4.82
C THR A 263 7.10 -7.65 -4.33
N GLY A 264 6.54 -8.29 -3.29
CA GLY A 264 7.07 -9.55 -2.75
C GLY A 264 7.27 -10.57 -3.86
N GLN A 265 8.51 -10.79 -4.27
CA GLN A 265 8.87 -11.96 -5.07
C GLN A 265 9.12 -13.11 -4.11
N ASP A 266 8.81 -14.33 -4.55
CA ASP A 266 9.33 -15.55 -3.94
C ASP A 266 10.86 -15.44 -3.88
N VAL A 267 11.39 -15.25 -2.67
CA VAL A 267 12.83 -15.18 -2.42
C VAL A 267 13.41 -16.53 -2.84
N LYS A 268 14.01 -16.58 -4.03
CA LYS A 268 14.91 -17.70 -4.37
C LYS A 268 16.15 -17.51 -3.52
N ALA A 269 16.21 -18.25 -2.42
CA ALA A 269 17.27 -18.25 -1.43
C ALA A 269 18.58 -18.83 -2.01
N ASP A 270 19.20 -18.10 -2.93
CA ASP A 270 20.59 -18.33 -3.32
C ASP A 270 21.41 -17.23 -2.65
N ILE A 271 22.34 -17.59 -1.75
CA ILE A 271 23.15 -16.59 -1.03
C ILE A 271 24.02 -15.76 -1.99
N ARG A 272 24.40 -16.32 -3.15
CA ARG A 272 25.09 -15.56 -4.20
C ARG A 272 24.16 -14.51 -4.80
N VAL A 273 22.87 -14.80 -4.87
CA VAL A 273 21.85 -13.80 -5.17
C VAL A 273 21.72 -12.85 -4.00
N LEU A 274 21.68 -13.28 -2.73
CA LEU A 274 21.60 -12.39 -1.55
C LEU A 274 22.76 -11.38 -1.45
N SER A 275 23.99 -11.78 -1.79
CA SER A 275 25.14 -10.86 -1.89
C SER A 275 24.99 -9.81 -3.00
N ILE A 276 24.05 -10.00 -3.94
CA ILE A 276 23.74 -9.11 -5.07
C ILE A 276 22.25 -8.64 -5.02
N ALA A 277 21.46 -9.07 -4.03
CA ALA A 277 19.99 -9.22 -4.14
C ALA A 277 19.25 -7.90 -4.09
N CYS A 278 19.89 -6.81 -3.67
CA CYS A 278 19.26 -5.50 -3.71
C CYS A 278 18.92 -5.09 -5.16
N GLN A 279 19.56 -5.69 -6.18
CA GLN A 279 19.20 -5.52 -7.60
C GLN A 279 17.94 -6.29 -8.04
N THR A 280 17.47 -7.26 -7.24
CA THR A 280 16.28 -8.07 -7.54
C THR A 280 14.98 -7.46 -6.98
N LYS A 281 15.09 -6.42 -6.12
CA LYS A 281 13.92 -5.73 -5.59
C LYS A 281 13.14 -5.06 -6.70
N ARG A 282 11.92 -5.55 -6.91
CA ARG A 282 10.94 -4.90 -7.76
C ARG A 282 10.06 -4.04 -6.88
N PHE A 283 9.91 -2.78 -7.28
CA PHE A 283 9.01 -1.85 -6.62
C PHE A 283 7.82 -1.56 -7.52
N LYS A 284 6.64 -1.52 -6.92
CA LYS A 284 5.43 -1.04 -7.54
C LYS A 284 5.40 0.48 -7.41
N GLU A 285 5.27 1.15 -8.54
CA GLU A 285 5.09 2.61 -8.59
C GLU A 285 3.92 3.02 -7.70
N THR A 286 4.15 3.99 -6.81
CA THR A 286 3.10 4.66 -6.05
C THR A 286 2.65 5.92 -6.79
N LEU A 287 1.38 6.27 -6.61
CA LEU A 287 0.77 7.46 -7.17
C LEU A 287 0.18 8.27 -6.04
N SER A 288 0.55 9.54 -5.98
CA SER A 288 -0.18 10.51 -5.17
C SER A 288 -1.62 10.69 -5.67
N LYS A 289 -2.48 11.25 -4.82
CA LYS A 289 -3.82 11.69 -5.24
C LYS A 289 -3.72 12.75 -6.34
N ALA A 290 -4.80 12.96 -7.10
CA ALA A 290 -4.85 14.08 -8.04
C ALA A 290 -4.96 15.40 -7.27
N PHE A 291 -4.16 16.39 -7.66
CA PHE A 291 -4.18 17.74 -7.10
C PHE A 291 -4.60 18.73 -8.17
N GLU A 292 -5.74 19.39 -7.94
CA GLU A 292 -6.24 20.45 -8.80
C GLU A 292 -5.36 21.70 -8.65
N LEU A 293 -4.92 22.23 -9.79
CA LEU A 293 -4.18 23.48 -9.86
C LEU A 293 -5.17 24.63 -10.06
N GLU A 294 -5.28 25.50 -9.06
CA GLU A 294 -6.28 26.58 -9.03
C GLU A 294 -6.16 27.50 -10.25
N LEU A 295 -7.30 27.84 -10.86
CA LEU A 295 -7.35 28.91 -11.85
C LEU A 295 -8.54 29.81 -11.52
N LYS A 296 -8.25 31.03 -11.06
CA LYS A 296 -9.31 31.94 -10.58
C LYS A 296 -10.16 32.45 -11.72
N ASP A 297 -11.36 32.94 -11.39
CA ASP A 297 -12.31 33.37 -12.42
C ASP A 297 -11.81 34.52 -13.31
N ASN A 298 -10.95 35.37 -12.76
CA ASN A 298 -10.30 36.49 -13.43
C ASN A 298 -8.95 36.12 -14.10
N GLU A 299 -8.59 34.84 -14.14
CA GLU A 299 -7.38 34.31 -14.76
C GLU A 299 -7.73 33.49 -16.02
N THR A 300 -6.94 33.65 -17.09
CA THR A 300 -7.04 32.87 -18.33
C THR A 300 -5.98 31.79 -18.43
N ALA A 301 -4.87 31.94 -17.71
CA ALA A 301 -3.88 30.89 -17.52
C ALA A 301 -3.09 31.12 -16.23
N ALA A 302 -2.47 30.07 -15.70
CA ALA A 302 -1.54 30.12 -14.59
C ALA A 302 -0.35 29.19 -14.84
N LYS A 303 0.85 29.64 -14.48
CA LYS A 303 2.08 28.85 -14.52
C LYS A 303 2.48 28.45 -13.10
N TYR A 304 2.80 27.18 -12.93
CA TYR A 304 3.19 26.56 -11.68
C TYR A 304 4.58 25.95 -11.77
N GLU A 305 5.33 25.94 -10.67
CA GLU A 305 6.50 25.11 -10.46
C GLU A 305 6.17 24.04 -9.43
N VAL A 306 6.29 22.78 -9.84
CA VAL A 306 6.14 21.62 -8.96
C VAL A 306 7.54 21.16 -8.60
N THR A 307 7.88 21.22 -7.31
CA THR A 307 9.16 20.77 -6.77
C THR A 307 8.94 19.58 -5.88
N VAL A 308 9.69 18.51 -6.09
CA VAL A 308 9.66 17.31 -5.26
C VAL A 308 10.99 17.18 -4.53
N ILE A 309 10.94 17.13 -3.21
CA ILE A 309 12.07 16.99 -2.30
C ILE A 309 12.12 15.58 -1.73
N GLY A 310 13.31 15.02 -1.54
CA GLY A 310 13.50 13.82 -0.72
C GLY A 310 14.96 13.50 -0.52
N ALA A 311 15.22 12.40 0.19
CA ALA A 311 16.57 11.89 0.39
C ALA A 311 17.25 11.53 -0.95
N GLY A 312 18.53 11.87 -1.11
CA GLY A 312 19.32 11.58 -2.32
C GLY A 312 20.79 11.96 -2.17
N GLY A 313 21.66 11.38 -3.00
CA GLY A 313 23.10 11.63 -3.00
C GLY A 313 23.55 12.71 -3.99
N SER A 314 22.69 13.07 -4.96
CA SER A 314 23.00 14.09 -5.95
C SER A 314 22.45 15.47 -5.54
N ASN A 315 23.35 16.45 -5.44
CA ASN A 315 23.00 17.83 -5.12
C ASN A 315 22.16 18.47 -6.22
N SER A 316 21.14 19.22 -5.81
CA SER A 316 20.39 20.07 -6.72
C SER A 316 21.11 21.38 -6.98
N ASN A 317 21.07 21.86 -8.23
CA ASN A 317 21.50 23.22 -8.57
C ASN A 317 20.44 24.28 -8.23
N ARG A 318 19.27 23.86 -7.74
CA ARG A 318 18.16 24.73 -7.32
C ARG A 318 18.32 25.07 -5.84
N GLU A 319 18.18 26.35 -5.53
CA GLU A 319 18.10 26.83 -4.15
C GLU A 319 16.77 26.42 -3.51
N PHE A 320 16.80 25.99 -2.25
CA PHE A 320 15.61 25.57 -1.52
C PHE A 320 14.92 26.77 -0.86
N THR A 321 13.61 26.66 -0.69
CA THR A 321 12.91 27.46 0.33
C THR A 321 13.23 26.92 1.72
N ASP A 322 12.95 27.71 2.76
CA ASP A 322 13.16 27.31 4.15
C ASP A 322 12.35 26.03 4.47
N ALA A 323 11.11 25.95 3.99
CA ALA A 323 10.23 24.80 4.15
C ALA A 323 10.72 23.55 3.38
N GLU A 324 11.25 23.74 2.17
CA GLU A 324 11.87 22.65 1.40
C GLU A 324 13.13 22.13 2.08
N ASN A 325 13.95 23.01 2.63
CA ASN A 325 15.17 22.62 3.34
C ASN A 325 14.85 21.88 4.65
N GLU A 326 13.87 22.35 5.42
CA GLU A 326 13.40 21.64 6.61
C GLU A 326 12.89 20.24 6.25
N LYS A 327 12.08 20.13 5.19
CA LYS A 327 11.54 18.84 4.75
C LYS A 327 12.61 17.91 4.18
N PHE A 328 13.61 18.45 3.48
CA PHE A 328 14.78 17.70 3.03
C PHE A 328 15.55 17.10 4.22
N GLN A 329 15.80 17.90 5.26
CA GLN A 329 16.50 17.44 6.46
C GLN A 329 15.70 16.38 7.20
N GLU A 330 14.39 16.57 7.35
CA GLU A 330 13.48 15.59 7.95
C GLU A 330 13.52 14.25 7.21
N LEU A 331 13.33 14.27 5.88
CA LEU A 331 13.28 13.05 5.05
C LEU A 331 14.63 12.33 5.00
N SER A 332 15.76 13.06 4.97
CA SER A 332 17.10 12.47 5.00
C SER A 332 17.39 11.79 6.35
N LYS A 333 17.00 12.42 7.48
CA LYS A 333 17.11 11.80 8.81
C LYS A 333 16.21 10.56 8.92
N LYS A 334 14.98 10.63 8.40
CA LYS A 334 14.03 9.51 8.40
C LYS A 334 14.55 8.34 7.59
N ALA A 335 15.11 8.59 6.40
CA ALA A 335 15.75 7.55 5.58
C ALA A 335 16.90 6.88 6.33
N PHE A 336 17.82 7.64 6.93
CA PHE A 336 18.92 7.06 7.70
C PHE A 336 18.44 6.21 8.89
N ILE A 337 17.52 6.76 9.70
CA ILE A 337 17.06 6.08 10.93
C ILE A 337 16.28 4.81 10.59
N ILE A 338 15.31 4.89 9.67
CA ILE A 338 14.38 3.80 9.38
C ILE A 338 15.00 2.76 8.46
N ASP A 339 15.72 3.18 7.41
CA ASP A 339 16.18 2.25 6.37
C ASP A 339 17.58 1.68 6.63
N TYR A 340 18.38 2.30 7.52
CA TYR A 340 19.74 1.85 7.84
C TYR A 340 19.92 1.51 9.32
N PHE A 341 19.76 2.47 10.22
CA PHE A 341 20.09 2.28 11.63
C PHE A 341 19.18 1.27 12.34
N LEU A 342 17.87 1.42 12.21
CA LEU A 342 16.88 0.60 12.92
C LEU A 342 16.96 -0.89 12.52
N PRO A 343 17.09 -1.28 11.24
CA PRO A 343 17.36 -2.66 10.83
C PRO A 343 18.55 -3.29 11.54
N ILE A 344 19.66 -2.54 11.66
CA ILE A 344 20.90 -2.99 12.32
C ILE A 344 20.66 -3.16 13.82
N ALA A 345 20.14 -2.11 14.47
CA ALA A 345 19.91 -2.10 15.91
C ALA A 345 18.97 -3.23 16.35
N LEU A 346 17.88 -3.44 15.61
CA LEU A 346 16.93 -4.52 15.88
C LEU A 346 17.53 -5.90 15.60
N ASP A 347 18.41 -6.04 14.61
CA ASP A 347 19.04 -7.34 14.34
C ASP A 347 20.01 -7.75 15.45
N ILE A 348 20.87 -6.83 15.88
CA ILE A 348 21.83 -7.05 16.97
C ILE A 348 21.10 -7.31 18.29
N ALA A 349 19.99 -6.61 18.53
CA ALA A 349 19.17 -6.76 19.73
C ALA A 349 18.22 -7.96 19.71
N GLY A 350 18.25 -8.78 18.65
CA GLY A 350 17.43 -9.99 18.58
C GLY A 350 15.94 -9.76 18.29
N ARG A 351 15.62 -8.60 17.71
CA ARG A 351 14.26 -8.09 17.49
C ARG A 351 13.97 -7.86 16.01
N LYS A 352 14.75 -8.46 15.11
CA LYS A 352 14.65 -8.25 13.67
C LYS A 352 13.24 -8.50 13.12
N SER A 353 12.54 -9.50 13.62
CA SER A 353 11.16 -9.82 13.21
C SER A 353 10.14 -8.73 13.56
N GLU A 354 10.46 -7.78 14.45
CA GLU A 354 9.61 -6.63 14.74
C GLU A 354 9.74 -5.53 13.67
N TYR A 355 10.86 -5.48 12.95
CA TYR A 355 11.07 -4.55 11.83
C TYR A 355 10.04 -4.78 10.72
N ASP A 356 9.74 -6.04 10.42
CA ASP A 356 8.77 -6.44 9.39
C ASP A 356 7.32 -6.04 9.73
N LYS A 357 7.04 -5.73 11.00
CA LYS A 357 5.71 -5.36 11.50
C LYS A 357 5.52 -3.85 11.63
N LEU A 358 6.54 -3.06 11.30
CA LEU A 358 6.46 -1.62 11.40
C LEU A 358 5.45 -1.06 10.39
N ASN A 359 4.58 -0.18 10.88
CA ASN A 359 3.59 0.53 10.07
C ASN A 359 3.55 2.00 10.49
N GLY A 360 2.93 2.85 9.67
CA GLY A 360 2.94 4.33 9.77
C GLY A 360 3.17 4.89 11.18
N SER A 361 2.21 4.68 12.10
CA SER A 361 2.30 5.24 13.47
C SER A 361 3.49 4.74 14.29
N LYS A 362 3.87 3.46 14.16
CA LYS A 362 5.03 2.89 14.86
C LYS A 362 6.35 3.37 14.24
N ASN A 363 6.39 3.55 12.91
CA ASN A 363 7.55 4.12 12.22
C ASN A 363 7.84 5.55 12.70
N ASP A 364 6.82 6.40 12.79
CA ASP A 364 7.02 7.78 13.23
C ASP A 364 7.42 7.86 14.71
N ALA A 365 6.88 6.98 15.55
CA ALA A 365 7.28 6.89 16.96
C ALA A 365 8.73 6.40 17.12
N LEU A 366 9.17 5.41 16.33
CA LEU A 366 10.56 4.93 16.34
C LEU A 366 11.53 5.98 15.79
N PHE A 367 11.14 6.69 14.73
CA PHE A 367 11.89 7.83 14.23
C PHE A 367 12.08 8.87 15.35
N ALA A 368 11.00 9.27 16.02
CA ALA A 368 11.06 10.24 17.12
C ALA A 368 11.90 9.76 18.31
N ALA A 369 11.93 8.44 18.58
CA ALA A 369 12.72 7.85 19.66
C ALA A 369 14.23 7.92 19.40
N VAL A 370 14.66 7.75 18.14
CA VAL A 370 16.08 7.74 17.76
C VAL A 370 16.59 9.13 17.38
N LEU A 371 15.73 10.00 16.86
CA LEU A 371 16.09 11.32 16.32
C LEU A 371 17.01 12.17 17.22
N PRO A 372 16.79 12.30 18.55
CA PRO A 372 17.64 13.15 19.39
C PRO A 372 19.12 12.73 19.38
N TYR A 373 19.39 11.43 19.33
CA TYR A 373 20.76 10.90 19.33
C TYR A 373 21.49 11.15 18.01
N ILE A 374 20.74 11.22 16.91
CA ILE A 374 21.28 11.61 15.61
C ILE A 374 21.54 13.12 15.58
N GLU A 375 20.63 13.92 16.14
CA GLU A 375 20.75 15.38 16.15
C GLU A 375 21.92 15.88 17.01
N ASP A 376 22.29 15.12 18.04
CA ASP A 376 23.47 15.39 18.86
C ASP A 376 24.80 15.06 18.15
N ASN A 377 24.77 14.32 17.03
CA ASN A 377 25.96 13.96 16.26
C ASN A 377 26.05 14.72 14.91
N ALA A 378 26.69 15.89 14.95
CA ALA A 378 26.87 16.74 13.78
C ALA A 378 27.66 16.10 12.63
N ALA A 379 28.59 15.19 12.92
CA ALA A 379 29.36 14.49 11.88
C ALA A 379 28.49 13.48 11.13
N VAL A 380 27.61 12.77 11.84
CA VAL A 380 26.62 11.86 11.24
C VAL A 380 25.61 12.65 10.42
N LEU A 381 25.10 13.77 10.93
CA LEU A 381 24.16 14.61 10.18
C LEU A 381 24.72 15.13 8.85
N ASP A 382 25.98 15.58 8.83
CA ASP A 382 26.63 16.05 7.60
C ASP A 382 26.72 14.94 6.53
N LEU A 383 26.98 13.70 6.94
CA LEU A 383 27.00 12.53 6.06
C LEU A 383 25.59 12.14 5.59
N VAL A 384 24.61 12.16 6.50
CA VAL A 384 23.18 11.90 6.19
C VAL A 384 22.67 12.90 5.15
N TYR A 385 22.96 14.19 5.30
CA TYR A 385 22.53 15.21 4.34
C TYR A 385 23.29 15.17 3.01
N LYS A 386 24.43 14.48 2.94
CA LYS A 386 25.13 14.18 1.68
C LYS A 386 24.65 12.90 1.02
N GLY A 387 23.75 12.16 1.65
CA GLY A 387 23.34 10.82 1.22
C GLY A 387 24.43 9.76 1.39
N ASP A 388 25.51 10.06 2.12
CA ASP A 388 26.59 9.10 2.42
C ASP A 388 26.21 8.24 3.63
N TYR A 389 25.17 7.41 3.45
CA TYR A 389 24.61 6.60 4.53
C TYR A 389 25.58 5.52 5.02
N LYS A 390 26.51 5.04 4.18
CA LYS A 390 27.54 4.10 4.60
C LYS A 390 28.45 4.72 5.66
N SER A 391 29.08 5.84 5.31
CA SER A 391 29.94 6.55 6.26
C SER A 391 29.16 7.02 7.48
N ALA A 392 27.87 7.38 7.31
CA ALA A 392 27.01 7.77 8.43
C ALA A 392 26.78 6.61 9.40
N VAL A 393 26.49 5.39 8.93
CA VAL A 393 26.35 4.19 9.77
C VAL A 393 27.66 3.91 10.49
N GLU A 394 28.77 3.85 9.78
CA GLU A 394 30.10 3.57 10.36
C GLU A 394 30.46 4.59 11.45
N THR A 395 30.22 5.88 11.18
CA THR A 395 30.48 6.96 12.13
C THR A 395 29.56 6.88 13.34
N PHE A 396 28.26 6.65 13.12
CA PHE A 396 27.28 6.64 14.20
C PHE A 396 27.46 5.43 15.12
N LEU A 397 27.64 4.23 14.56
CA LEU A 397 27.91 3.04 15.36
C LEU A 397 29.18 3.26 16.20
N THR A 398 30.27 3.70 15.59
CA THR A 398 31.54 3.98 16.29
C THR A 398 31.35 4.95 17.45
N ASP A 399 30.59 6.03 17.26
CA ASP A 399 30.33 7.02 18.29
C ASP A 399 29.49 6.47 19.46
N ILE A 400 28.51 5.62 19.17
CA ILE A 400 27.65 4.98 20.18
C ILE A 400 28.45 4.00 21.06
N TYR A 401 29.38 3.23 20.49
CA TYR A 401 30.11 2.19 21.24
C TYR A 401 31.51 2.60 21.74
N ALA A 402 32.07 3.73 21.30
CA ALA A 402 33.38 4.19 21.75
C ALA A 402 33.43 4.38 23.28
N SER A 403 34.39 3.71 23.91
CA SER A 403 34.50 3.60 25.37
C SER A 403 34.53 4.94 26.13
N GLY A 404 33.63 5.11 27.12
CA GLY A 404 33.81 6.04 28.24
C GLY A 404 32.58 6.86 28.67
N SER A 405 31.82 7.44 27.73
CA SER A 405 30.70 8.34 28.04
C SER A 405 29.39 8.04 27.30
N ASN A 406 29.46 7.47 26.09
CA ASN A 406 28.32 7.38 25.16
C ASN A 406 27.64 6.00 25.15
N PHE A 407 28.20 4.99 25.82
CA PHE A 407 27.54 3.68 25.96
C PHE A 407 26.15 3.79 26.64
N GLY A 408 25.99 4.76 27.54
CA GLY A 408 24.68 5.06 28.12
C GLY A 408 23.65 5.43 27.04
N ASP A 409 24.07 6.03 25.94
CA ASP A 409 23.19 6.42 24.85
C ASP A 409 22.82 5.22 23.96
N ALA A 410 23.72 4.25 23.74
CA ALA A 410 23.39 2.97 23.11
C ALA A 410 22.21 2.29 23.82
N PHE A 411 22.32 2.17 25.14
CA PHE A 411 21.30 1.56 25.97
C PHE A 411 20.00 2.36 25.99
N ARG A 412 20.08 3.70 26.07
CA ARG A 412 18.90 4.57 26.04
C ARG A 412 18.20 4.56 24.68
N ILE A 413 18.94 4.49 23.58
CA ILE A 413 18.38 4.32 22.23
C ILE A 413 17.61 3.00 22.17
N MET A 414 18.22 1.90 22.61
CA MET A 414 17.57 0.61 22.64
C MET A 414 16.33 0.60 23.55
N GLN A 415 16.43 1.23 24.73
CA GLN A 415 15.30 1.39 25.64
C GLN A 415 14.16 2.19 25.00
N ALA A 416 14.46 3.30 24.34
CA ALA A 416 13.47 4.12 23.65
C ALA A 416 12.79 3.34 22.50
N ILE A 417 13.56 2.55 21.75
CA ILE A 417 13.02 1.62 20.74
C ILE A 417 12.09 0.60 21.41
N TYR A 418 12.48 0.01 22.53
CA TYR A 418 11.67 -0.96 23.26
C TYR A 418 10.38 -0.37 23.82
N ASP A 419 10.41 0.83 24.37
CA ASP A 419 9.22 1.53 24.87
C ASP A 419 8.19 1.69 23.75
N VAL A 420 8.62 2.07 22.55
CA VAL A 420 7.75 2.17 21.38
C VAL A 420 7.23 0.80 20.93
N LEU A 421 8.09 -0.21 20.81
CA LEU A 421 7.70 -1.55 20.35
C LEU A 421 6.75 -2.25 21.33
N SER A 422 6.87 -1.99 22.62
CA SER A 422 6.03 -2.57 23.68
C SER A 422 4.76 -1.78 23.99
N GLU A 423 4.46 -0.72 23.23
CA GLU A 423 3.28 0.15 23.46
C GLU A 423 3.28 0.75 24.88
N ASN A 424 4.46 1.11 25.39
CA ASN A 424 4.67 1.60 26.77
C ASN A 424 4.27 0.61 27.88
N ASN A 425 4.08 -0.67 27.59
CA ASN A 425 3.96 -1.73 28.60
C ASN A 425 5.34 -2.19 29.12
N THR A 426 6.33 -1.30 29.19
CA THR A 426 7.66 -1.68 29.63
C THR A 426 7.66 -2.11 31.09
N ILE A 427 8.14 -3.33 31.33
CA ILE A 427 8.95 -3.58 32.52
C ILE A 427 10.16 -2.65 32.33
N PRO A 428 10.44 -1.71 33.24
CA PRO A 428 11.64 -0.91 33.16
C PRO A 428 12.82 -1.87 32.94
N PHE A 429 13.68 -1.59 31.96
CA PHE A 429 15.02 -2.14 31.98
C PHE A 429 15.75 -1.53 33.19
N ASP A 430 15.34 -1.87 34.41
CA ASP A 430 16.04 -1.56 35.66
C ASP A 430 17.14 -2.61 35.84
N TYR A 431 17.90 -2.86 34.78
CA TYR A 431 19.21 -3.43 34.91
C TYR A 431 20.12 -2.24 35.10
N GLY A 432 20.66 -2.07 36.31
CA GLY A 432 21.94 -1.41 36.43
C GLY A 432 22.91 -2.15 35.51
N VAL A 433 23.13 -1.64 34.29
CA VAL A 433 24.00 -2.29 33.31
C VAL A 433 25.38 -2.33 33.94
N THR A 434 25.83 -3.54 34.23
CA THR A 434 27.14 -3.76 34.83
C THR A 434 28.22 -3.33 33.84
N ASP A 435 29.35 -2.83 34.32
CA ASP A 435 30.44 -2.45 33.41
C ASP A 435 30.95 -3.64 32.56
N ALA A 436 30.72 -4.88 33.03
CA ALA A 436 30.96 -6.09 32.27
C ALA A 436 30.01 -6.25 31.07
N GLN A 437 28.70 -6.04 31.25
CA GLN A 437 27.73 -6.04 30.15
C GLN A 437 28.07 -4.94 29.13
N LYS A 438 28.42 -3.73 29.61
CA LYS A 438 28.83 -2.64 28.71
C LYS A 438 30.03 -3.02 27.86
N ASN A 439 31.05 -3.58 28.51
CA ASN A 439 32.27 -3.99 27.84
C ASN A 439 32.03 -5.13 26.84
N ASN A 440 31.12 -6.08 27.12
CA ASN A 440 30.78 -7.15 26.17
C ASN A 440 30.05 -6.58 24.95
N GLU A 441 29.04 -5.72 25.15
CA GLU A 441 28.30 -5.09 24.06
C GLU A 441 29.19 -4.19 23.19
N THR A 442 30.07 -3.39 23.79
CA THR A 442 31.05 -2.60 23.04
C THR A 442 31.88 -3.50 22.12
N LYS A 443 32.41 -4.62 22.63
CA LYS A 443 33.23 -5.54 21.82
C LYS A 443 32.44 -6.22 20.71
N ILE A 444 31.17 -6.56 20.95
CA ILE A 444 30.29 -7.13 19.93
C ILE A 444 30.04 -6.10 18.83
N MET A 445 29.69 -4.87 19.21
CA MET A 445 29.45 -3.77 18.26
C MET A 445 30.72 -3.41 17.48
N GLU A 446 31.89 -3.40 18.11
CA GLU A 446 33.19 -3.21 17.45
C GLU A 446 33.41 -4.28 16.36
N ILE A 447 33.22 -5.56 16.68
CA ILE A 447 33.38 -6.66 15.71
C ILE A 447 32.41 -6.50 14.53
N ILE A 448 31.12 -6.27 14.82
CA ILE A 448 30.09 -6.13 13.79
C ILE A 448 30.35 -4.90 12.91
N SER A 449 30.66 -3.76 13.52
CA SER A 449 30.98 -2.51 12.84
C SER A 449 32.18 -2.68 11.91
N GLU A 450 33.28 -3.29 12.37
CA GLU A 450 34.45 -3.53 11.51
C GLU A 450 34.14 -4.51 10.37
N VAL A 451 33.33 -5.54 10.61
CA VAL A 451 32.88 -6.47 9.55
C VAL A 451 32.04 -5.76 8.49
N MET A 452 31.09 -4.92 8.89
CA MET A 452 30.24 -4.15 8.00
C MET A 452 31.02 -3.19 7.09
N LYS A 453 32.23 -2.75 7.48
CA LYS A 453 33.07 -1.90 6.61
C LYS A 453 33.49 -2.59 5.32
N LEU A 454 33.59 -3.93 5.33
CA LEU A 454 33.89 -4.73 4.14
C LEU A 454 32.73 -4.75 3.14
N GLU A 455 31.53 -4.37 3.56
CA GLU A 455 30.34 -4.41 2.74
C GLU A 455 30.30 -3.25 1.73
N SER A 456 29.75 -3.54 0.56
CA SER A 456 29.31 -2.51 -0.38
C SER A 456 27.83 -2.20 -0.14
N PHE A 457 27.53 -0.99 0.32
CA PHE A 457 26.15 -0.46 0.39
C PHE A 457 25.63 -0.05 -0.99
N ASP A 458 26.44 -0.16 -2.05
CA ASP A 458 26.17 0.38 -3.39
C ASP A 458 24.82 -0.10 -3.93
N CYS A 459 24.33 -1.27 -3.50
CA CYS A 459 23.07 -1.85 -3.94
C CYS A 459 21.82 -1.19 -3.30
N LEU A 460 21.91 -0.70 -2.05
CA LEU A 460 20.86 0.04 -1.33
C LEU A 460 20.95 1.53 -1.64
N ASN A 461 22.18 2.02 -1.73
CA ASN A 461 22.49 3.37 -2.14
C ASN A 461 22.13 3.62 -3.60
N PHE A 462 22.07 2.61 -4.49
CA PHE A 462 21.70 2.79 -5.90
C PHE A 462 20.46 3.68 -6.09
N PHE A 463 19.40 3.50 -5.30
CA PHE A 463 18.19 4.33 -5.41
C PHE A 463 18.39 5.75 -4.89
N PHE A 464 19.28 5.98 -3.94
CA PHE A 464 19.59 7.29 -3.38
C PHE A 464 20.67 8.02 -4.17
N GLU A 465 21.68 7.32 -4.69
CA GLU A 465 22.75 7.85 -5.56
C GLU A 465 22.20 8.31 -6.91
N ASP A 466 21.30 7.53 -7.52
CA ASP A 466 20.57 7.93 -8.74
C ASP A 466 19.42 8.92 -8.47
N SER A 467 19.21 9.32 -7.21
CA SER A 467 18.23 10.34 -6.84
C SER A 467 18.86 11.69 -6.54
N SER A 468 18.33 12.73 -7.18
CA SER A 468 18.53 14.11 -6.76
C SER A 468 17.76 14.41 -5.49
N VAL A 469 18.34 15.26 -4.62
CA VAL A 469 17.67 15.80 -3.43
C VAL A 469 16.42 16.64 -3.77
N SER A 470 16.34 17.16 -5.00
CA SER A 470 15.15 17.82 -5.52
C SER A 470 14.99 17.65 -7.03
N GLU A 471 13.75 17.58 -7.49
CA GLU A 471 13.39 17.68 -8.90
C GLU A 471 12.30 18.74 -9.11
N SER A 472 12.38 19.52 -10.20
CA SER A 472 11.39 20.56 -10.51
C SER A 472 10.85 20.47 -11.94
N TRP A 473 9.55 20.73 -12.08
CA TRP A 473 8.84 20.82 -13.35
C TRP A 473 8.03 22.12 -13.42
N ASN A 474 7.91 22.67 -14.63
CA ASN A 474 7.00 23.79 -14.88
C ASN A 474 5.71 23.27 -15.51
N VAL A 475 4.57 23.58 -14.89
CA VAL A 475 3.23 23.17 -15.35
C VAL A 475 2.43 24.41 -15.71
N THR A 476 1.65 24.37 -16.79
CA THR A 476 0.78 25.48 -17.21
C THR A 476 -0.67 25.00 -17.29
N VAL A 477 -1.57 25.77 -16.70
CA VAL A 477 -3.02 25.53 -16.70
C VAL A 477 -3.70 26.67 -17.42
N GLU A 478 -4.62 26.37 -18.33
CA GLU A 478 -5.31 27.38 -19.15
C GLU A 478 -6.84 27.24 -19.06
N LYS A 479 -7.54 28.38 -18.92
CA LYS A 479 -9.00 28.43 -18.92
C LYS A 479 -9.45 28.34 -20.37
N GLY A 480 -10.15 27.26 -20.73
CA GLY A 480 -10.94 27.25 -21.94
C GLY A 480 -11.91 28.45 -21.94
N LYS A 481 -11.77 29.38 -22.89
CA LYS A 481 -12.61 30.60 -22.99
C LYS A 481 -14.09 30.28 -23.28
N VAL A 482 -14.36 29.05 -23.71
CA VAL A 482 -15.69 28.48 -23.96
C VAL A 482 -15.77 27.14 -23.23
N LYS A 483 -16.92 26.86 -22.59
CA LYS A 483 -17.21 25.57 -21.94
C LYS A 483 -18.56 25.01 -22.37
N LEU A 484 -18.62 23.77 -22.78
CA LEU A 484 -19.81 22.97 -23.03
C LEU A 484 -20.24 22.24 -21.75
N SER A 485 -21.56 22.24 -21.50
CA SER A 485 -22.19 21.48 -20.44
C SER A 485 -23.42 20.74 -20.99
N PRO A 486 -23.57 19.44 -20.70
CA PRO A 486 -22.62 18.60 -19.95
C PRO A 486 -21.35 18.27 -20.77
N LYS A 487 -20.28 17.79 -20.12
CA LYS A 487 -19.05 17.33 -20.81
C LYS A 487 -19.17 15.93 -21.42
N LYS A 488 -20.07 15.13 -20.86
CA LYS A 488 -20.43 13.80 -21.32
C LYS A 488 -21.94 13.61 -21.20
N ALA A 489 -22.54 12.93 -22.16
CA ALA A 489 -23.95 12.58 -22.12
C ALA A 489 -24.21 11.22 -22.80
N ASN A 490 -25.37 10.63 -22.51
CA ASN A 490 -25.87 9.45 -23.21
C ASN A 490 -27.15 9.83 -23.96
N VAL A 491 -27.30 9.35 -25.19
CA VAL A 491 -28.52 9.53 -26.00
C VAL A 491 -28.92 8.21 -26.65
N THR A 492 -30.21 7.90 -26.65
CA THR A 492 -30.75 6.70 -27.31
C THR A 492 -31.34 6.98 -28.67
N ILE A 493 -31.30 5.96 -29.52
CA ILE A 493 -31.97 5.96 -30.83
C ILE A 493 -33.48 5.72 -30.73
N LEU A 494 -33.97 5.20 -29.60
CA LEU A 494 -35.40 5.00 -29.32
C LEU A 494 -36.01 6.28 -28.72
N ALA A 495 -37.20 6.67 -29.22
CA ALA A 495 -38.04 7.77 -28.74
C ALA A 495 -37.59 9.23 -29.03
N ASN A 496 -36.76 9.51 -30.04
CA ASN A 496 -36.31 10.88 -30.39
C ASN A 496 -35.79 11.66 -29.16
N THR A 497 -35.17 10.96 -28.21
CA THR A 497 -34.61 11.59 -27.01
C THR A 497 -33.52 12.57 -27.41
N THR A 498 -33.62 13.81 -26.97
CA THR A 498 -32.61 14.84 -27.23
C THR A 498 -31.81 15.13 -25.97
N GLN A 499 -30.52 15.43 -26.15
CA GLN A 499 -29.66 15.96 -25.10
C GLN A 499 -29.48 17.47 -25.29
N GLU A 500 -29.88 18.28 -24.30
CA GLU A 500 -29.53 19.71 -24.29
C GLU A 500 -28.03 19.90 -24.03
N ILE A 501 -27.40 20.75 -24.84
CA ILE A 501 -26.00 21.12 -24.74
C ILE A 501 -25.91 22.64 -24.70
N LYS A 502 -25.20 23.18 -23.72
CA LYS A 502 -25.05 24.62 -23.53
C LYS A 502 -23.57 25.04 -23.58
N ALA A 503 -23.26 26.05 -24.38
CA ALA A 503 -21.98 26.75 -24.39
C ALA A 503 -22.00 27.95 -23.45
N THR A 504 -21.03 28.02 -22.53
CA THR A 504 -20.83 29.16 -21.63
C THR A 504 -19.53 29.86 -22.01
N VAL A 505 -19.61 31.16 -22.29
CA VAL A 505 -18.45 32.00 -22.55
C VAL A 505 -18.10 32.72 -21.26
N SER A 506 -16.88 32.54 -20.78
CA SER A 506 -16.39 33.26 -19.59
C SER A 506 -15.47 34.40 -20.03
N SER A 507 -15.47 35.49 -19.26
CA SER A 507 -14.39 36.49 -19.31
C SER A 507 -14.29 37.33 -20.60
N ILE A 508 -15.38 37.46 -21.37
CA ILE A 508 -15.50 38.37 -22.50
C ILE A 508 -16.63 39.38 -22.25
N THR A 509 -16.31 40.68 -22.27
CA THR A 509 -17.30 41.76 -22.26
C THR A 509 -17.51 42.25 -23.68
N LEU A 510 -18.74 42.20 -24.17
CA LEU A 510 -19.08 42.70 -25.51
C LEU A 510 -19.13 44.23 -25.53
N ASN A 511 -18.53 44.85 -26.54
CA ASN A 511 -18.71 46.28 -26.79
C ASN A 511 -20.11 46.59 -27.31
N ALA A 512 -20.50 47.86 -27.30
CA ALA A 512 -21.81 48.29 -27.81
C ALA A 512 -22.00 47.86 -29.28
N GLY A 513 -22.99 47.01 -29.52
CA GLY A 513 -23.32 46.49 -30.87
C GLY A 513 -22.68 45.16 -31.23
N GLU A 514 -21.81 44.59 -30.37
CA GLU A 514 -21.27 43.23 -30.55
C GLU A 514 -22.22 42.17 -29.98
N LYS A 515 -22.20 40.98 -30.57
CA LYS A 515 -22.96 39.79 -30.13
C LYS A 515 -22.08 38.54 -30.22
N PHE A 516 -22.39 37.54 -29.42
CA PHE A 516 -21.81 36.21 -29.59
C PHE A 516 -22.48 35.47 -30.76
N GLU A 517 -21.66 34.75 -31.51
CA GLU A 517 -22.05 33.86 -32.60
C GLU A 517 -21.38 32.51 -32.39
N TYR A 518 -22.13 31.42 -32.55
CA TYR A 518 -21.73 30.07 -32.20
C TYR A 518 -21.76 29.19 -33.46
N GLU A 519 -20.60 28.69 -33.87
CA GLU A 519 -20.50 27.64 -34.87
C GLU A 519 -20.54 26.28 -34.17
N TRP A 520 -21.67 25.60 -34.29
CA TRP A 520 -21.87 24.28 -33.73
C TRP A 520 -21.57 23.22 -34.78
N SER A 521 -20.98 22.10 -34.35
CA SER A 521 -20.84 20.91 -35.19
C SER A 521 -20.88 19.62 -34.37
N THR A 522 -21.18 18.50 -35.03
CA THR A 522 -21.10 17.16 -34.44
C THR A 522 -20.47 16.20 -35.43
N THR A 523 -19.78 15.18 -34.92
CA THR A 523 -19.44 14.00 -35.72
C THR A 523 -20.70 13.20 -36.05
N THR A 524 -20.60 12.31 -37.04
CA THR A 524 -21.73 11.59 -37.63
C THR A 524 -21.49 10.08 -37.74
N ALA A 525 -20.50 9.55 -37.02
CA ALA A 525 -20.14 8.12 -37.09
C ALA A 525 -21.30 7.22 -36.66
N TYR A 526 -22.11 7.71 -35.74
CA TYR A 526 -23.29 7.08 -35.15
C TYR A 526 -24.51 8.00 -35.29
N GLY A 527 -24.61 8.68 -36.45
CA GLY A 527 -25.80 9.41 -36.85
C GLY A 527 -26.08 10.72 -36.08
N GLY A 528 -25.08 11.31 -35.44
CA GLY A 528 -25.24 12.56 -34.68
C GLY A 528 -25.82 13.71 -35.49
N VAL A 529 -26.83 14.38 -34.92
CA VAL A 529 -27.48 15.59 -35.45
C VAL A 529 -27.71 16.57 -34.31
N ILE A 530 -27.47 17.85 -34.56
CA ILE A 530 -27.73 18.94 -33.60
C ILE A 530 -28.81 19.88 -34.13
N ASN A 531 -29.63 20.41 -33.23
CA ASN A 531 -30.71 21.36 -33.53
C ASN A 531 -30.64 22.59 -32.61
N ASP A 532 -30.84 23.80 -33.14
CA ASP A 532 -31.03 25.00 -32.31
C ASP A 532 -32.51 25.30 -32.04
N LEU A 533 -32.76 26.29 -31.17
CA LEU A 533 -34.11 26.73 -30.78
C LEU A 533 -34.92 27.37 -31.92
N ASN A 534 -34.29 27.75 -33.03
CA ASN A 534 -34.95 28.36 -34.19
C ASN A 534 -35.19 27.35 -35.32
N GLY A 535 -34.96 26.06 -35.07
CA GLY A 535 -35.20 25.00 -36.04
C GLY A 535 -34.09 24.83 -37.08
N LYS A 536 -32.90 25.42 -36.89
CA LYS A 536 -31.72 24.99 -37.65
C LYS A 536 -31.33 23.60 -37.19
N SER A 537 -31.14 22.70 -38.14
CA SER A 537 -30.82 21.30 -37.89
C SER A 537 -29.73 20.84 -38.86
N GLY A 538 -28.79 20.04 -38.39
CA GLY A 538 -27.77 19.44 -39.24
C GLY A 538 -26.56 18.95 -38.44
N THR A 539 -25.46 18.70 -39.16
CA THR A 539 -24.19 18.25 -38.59
C THR A 539 -23.25 19.42 -38.30
N SER A 540 -23.50 20.58 -38.89
CA SER A 540 -22.86 21.85 -38.54
C SER A 540 -23.70 23.04 -38.98
N PHE A 541 -23.71 24.11 -38.19
CA PHE A 541 -24.31 25.40 -38.54
C PHE A 541 -23.85 26.52 -37.62
N THR A 542 -24.01 27.76 -38.08
CA THR A 542 -23.83 28.95 -37.25
C THR A 542 -25.16 29.39 -36.64
N SER A 543 -25.16 29.69 -35.34
CA SER A 543 -26.32 30.14 -34.58
C SER A 543 -25.96 31.30 -33.64
N ASN A 544 -26.97 32.05 -33.22
CA ASN A 544 -26.84 33.08 -32.19
C ASN A 544 -27.25 32.55 -30.81
N PHE A 545 -27.58 31.26 -30.71
CA PHE A 545 -27.93 30.61 -29.44
C PHE A 545 -26.74 29.89 -28.85
N ASP A 546 -26.62 30.02 -27.54
CA ASP A 546 -25.69 29.32 -26.67
C ASP A 546 -26.13 27.88 -26.37
N LYS A 547 -27.25 27.42 -26.96
CA LYS A 547 -27.84 26.10 -26.73
C LYS A 547 -28.18 25.38 -28.03
N VAL A 548 -27.91 24.07 -28.04
CA VAL A 548 -28.37 23.12 -29.05
C VAL A 548 -28.88 21.83 -28.41
N TYR A 549 -29.63 21.05 -29.16
CA TYR A 549 -30.11 19.73 -28.79
C TYR A 549 -29.49 18.70 -29.70
N PHE A 550 -28.77 17.74 -29.14
CA PHE A 550 -28.22 16.60 -29.86
C PHE A 550 -29.24 15.46 -29.91
N LEU A 551 -29.32 14.77 -31.04
CA LEU A 551 -29.95 13.46 -31.20
C LEU A 551 -29.09 12.57 -32.11
N SER A 552 -29.40 11.28 -32.14
CA SER A 552 -28.84 10.35 -33.13
C SER A 552 -29.93 9.81 -34.06
N ASN A 553 -29.65 9.84 -35.36
CA ASN A 553 -30.44 9.19 -36.41
C ASN A 553 -29.87 7.81 -36.79
N ALA A 554 -28.96 7.24 -35.99
CA ALA A 554 -28.46 5.89 -36.24
C ALA A 554 -29.57 4.86 -36.07
N SER A 555 -29.53 3.83 -36.92
CA SER A 555 -30.27 2.60 -36.69
C SER A 555 -29.49 1.67 -35.75
N GLU A 556 -30.20 0.75 -35.10
CA GLU A 556 -29.61 -0.18 -34.15
C GLU A 556 -28.45 -1.00 -34.71
N SER A 557 -28.52 -1.37 -36.00
CA SER A 557 -27.46 -2.12 -36.70
C SER A 557 -26.18 -1.33 -36.93
N GLN A 558 -26.20 0.00 -36.75
CA GLN A 558 -25.03 0.88 -36.87
C GLN A 558 -24.32 1.09 -35.53
N LEU A 559 -24.87 0.57 -34.43
CA LEU A 559 -24.31 0.71 -33.10
C LEU A 559 -23.70 -0.61 -32.63
N SER A 560 -22.52 -0.53 -32.03
CA SER A 560 -21.94 -1.63 -31.26
C SER A 560 -22.58 -1.74 -29.87
N ASP A 561 -22.36 -2.86 -29.19
CA ASP A 561 -22.77 -3.05 -27.80
C ASP A 561 -21.88 -2.28 -26.80
N GLY A 562 -20.75 -1.73 -27.29
CA GLY A 562 -19.84 -0.88 -26.53
C GLY A 562 -20.20 0.60 -26.58
N ASP A 563 -19.19 1.45 -26.35
CA ASP A 563 -19.33 2.90 -26.43
C ASP A 563 -19.36 3.39 -27.88
N ASN A 564 -20.44 4.07 -28.28
CA ASN A 564 -20.59 4.63 -29.63
C ASN A 564 -20.50 6.16 -29.51
N ILE A 565 -19.27 6.68 -29.45
CA ILE A 565 -19.02 8.08 -29.13
C ILE A 565 -19.16 8.98 -30.35
N GLU A 566 -20.02 9.98 -30.24
CA GLU A 566 -20.04 11.19 -31.08
C GLU A 566 -19.44 12.38 -30.31
N LYS A 567 -18.87 13.33 -31.02
CA LYS A 567 -18.26 14.54 -30.47
C LYS A 567 -19.03 15.76 -30.94
N VAL A 568 -19.53 16.55 -30.00
CA VAL A 568 -20.15 17.85 -30.28
C VAL A 568 -19.14 18.94 -29.98
N ASN A 569 -18.93 19.79 -30.97
CA ASN A 569 -17.95 20.87 -30.96
C ASN A 569 -18.66 22.22 -31.08
N VAL A 570 -18.11 23.24 -30.42
CA VAL A 570 -18.52 24.63 -30.62
C VAL A 570 -17.30 25.51 -30.83
N LYS A 571 -17.40 26.45 -31.76
CA LYS A 571 -16.50 27.61 -31.86
C LYS A 571 -17.32 28.87 -31.64
N VAL A 572 -16.85 29.75 -30.76
CA VAL A 572 -17.57 30.99 -30.45
C VAL A 572 -16.81 32.18 -31.00
N PHE A 573 -17.54 33.14 -31.56
CA PHE A 573 -17.04 34.39 -32.10
C PHE A 573 -17.73 35.59 -31.47
N THR A 574 -17.06 36.72 -31.36
CA THR A 574 -17.70 38.04 -31.22
C THR A 574 -17.89 38.63 -32.61
N ASN A 575 -19.11 39.06 -32.94
CA ASN A 575 -19.46 39.65 -34.23
C ASN A 575 -20.11 41.04 -34.01
N GLY A 576 -19.57 42.08 -34.64
CA GLY A 576 -20.07 43.45 -34.51
C GLY A 576 -19.30 44.47 -35.36
N PRO A 577 -19.41 45.78 -35.05
CA PRO A 577 -18.77 46.86 -35.82
C PRO A 577 -17.24 46.72 -35.94
N SER A 578 -16.62 46.09 -34.96
CA SER A 578 -15.17 45.83 -34.87
C SER A 578 -14.70 44.71 -35.81
N GLY A 579 -15.64 43.94 -36.40
CA GLY A 579 -15.36 42.73 -37.17
C GLY A 579 -15.78 41.45 -36.43
N ARG A 580 -15.35 40.31 -36.98
CA ARG A 580 -15.63 38.97 -36.43
C ARG A 580 -14.33 38.37 -35.89
N PHE A 581 -14.29 38.07 -34.60
CA PHE A 581 -13.11 37.53 -33.91
C PHE A 581 -13.46 36.24 -33.17
N GLU A 582 -12.59 35.24 -33.25
CA GLU A 582 -12.75 33.98 -32.52
C GLU A 582 -12.46 34.20 -31.02
N VAL A 583 -13.40 33.74 -30.19
CA VAL A 583 -13.32 33.78 -28.73
C VAL A 583 -12.65 32.51 -28.19
N GLY A 584 -13.03 31.36 -28.72
CA GLY A 584 -12.48 30.06 -28.32
C GLY A 584 -13.36 28.91 -28.79
N THR A 585 -12.91 27.69 -28.48
CA THR A 585 -13.58 26.46 -28.89
C THR A 585 -13.71 25.51 -27.71
N ASP A 586 -14.67 24.58 -27.77
CA ASP A 586 -14.77 23.49 -26.81
C ASP A 586 -15.45 22.26 -27.41
N GLU A 587 -15.21 21.10 -26.80
CA GLU A 587 -15.73 19.79 -27.20
C GLU A 587 -16.39 19.06 -26.02
N MET A 588 -17.43 18.28 -26.33
CA MET A 588 -18.04 17.30 -25.44
C MET A 588 -18.29 15.96 -26.16
N GLU A 589 -18.43 14.88 -25.38
CA GLU A 589 -18.71 13.54 -25.89
C GLU A 589 -20.17 13.15 -25.63
N VAL A 590 -20.83 12.58 -26.63
CA VAL A 590 -22.15 11.97 -26.50
C VAL A 590 -22.05 10.51 -26.89
N ASN A 591 -22.38 9.61 -25.97
CA ASN A 591 -22.43 8.19 -26.24
C ASN A 591 -23.83 7.77 -26.72
N VAL A 592 -23.90 7.28 -27.94
CA VAL A 592 -25.14 6.82 -28.56
C VAL A 592 -25.41 5.38 -28.15
N ARG A 593 -26.49 5.16 -27.40
CA ARG A 593 -26.85 3.83 -26.87
C ARG A 593 -28.05 3.26 -27.62
N LYS A 594 -28.11 1.93 -27.68
CA LYS A 594 -29.31 1.20 -28.17
C LYS A 594 -30.49 1.42 -27.22
N ASN A 595 -30.26 1.25 -25.91
CA ASN A 595 -31.31 1.22 -24.87
C ASN A 595 -30.91 2.03 -23.62
N ASN A 596 -31.90 2.54 -22.87
CA ASN A 596 -31.73 3.26 -21.59
C ASN A 596 -31.87 2.36 -20.36
N PHE A 597 -32.29 1.11 -20.55
CA PHE A 597 -32.40 0.12 -19.49
C PHE A 597 -31.50 -1.08 -19.80
N VAL A 598 -31.02 -1.72 -18.74
CA VAL A 598 -30.27 -2.97 -18.77
C VAL A 598 -30.97 -4.01 -17.88
N ILE A 599 -30.92 -5.27 -18.30
CA ILE A 599 -31.37 -6.39 -17.47
C ILE A 599 -30.15 -6.92 -16.71
N THR A 600 -30.24 -7.02 -15.39
CA THR A 600 -29.20 -7.57 -14.51
C THR A 600 -29.74 -8.78 -13.73
N PRO A 601 -28.95 -9.85 -13.54
CA PRO A 601 -27.63 -10.08 -14.13
C PRO A 601 -27.68 -10.44 -15.61
N ASN A 602 -26.59 -10.14 -16.33
CA ASN A 602 -26.39 -10.47 -17.74
C ASN A 602 -25.07 -11.26 -17.93
N GLY A 603 -25.05 -12.23 -18.84
CA GLY A 603 -23.88 -13.03 -19.20
C GLY A 603 -23.43 -14.06 -18.14
N ILE A 604 -24.11 -14.15 -17.00
CA ILE A 604 -23.77 -15.09 -15.93
C ILE A 604 -24.10 -16.54 -16.31
N THR A 605 -23.47 -17.49 -15.62
CA THR A 605 -23.70 -18.93 -15.77
C THR A 605 -24.44 -19.47 -14.56
N ILE A 606 -25.44 -20.31 -14.78
CA ILE A 606 -26.21 -21.02 -13.73
C ILE A 606 -26.32 -22.53 -14.07
N ASN A 607 -26.62 -23.35 -13.06
CA ASN A 607 -27.01 -24.75 -13.26
C ASN A 607 -28.53 -24.89 -13.50
N GLY A 608 -28.96 -26.06 -13.97
CA GLY A 608 -30.36 -26.49 -13.87
C GLY A 608 -30.84 -26.58 -12.42
N ASP A 609 -32.15 -26.49 -12.25
CA ASP A 609 -32.86 -26.42 -10.96
C ASP A 609 -32.45 -25.23 -10.08
N THR A 610 -32.02 -24.13 -10.70
CA THR A 610 -31.71 -22.87 -10.01
C THR A 610 -32.65 -21.75 -10.43
N SER A 611 -32.98 -20.87 -9.49
CA SER A 611 -33.78 -19.67 -9.70
C SER A 611 -32.89 -18.44 -9.77
N LEU A 612 -33.22 -17.53 -10.68
CA LEU A 612 -32.55 -16.27 -10.90
C LEU A 612 -33.54 -15.11 -10.85
N THR A 613 -33.26 -14.08 -10.06
CA THR A 613 -34.03 -12.83 -10.13
C THR A 613 -33.38 -11.89 -11.13
N LEU A 614 -34.08 -11.63 -12.23
CA LEU A 614 -33.74 -10.60 -13.20
C LEU A 614 -34.32 -9.27 -12.73
N LYS A 615 -33.53 -8.20 -12.88
CA LYS A 615 -33.90 -6.82 -12.57
C LYS A 615 -33.68 -5.95 -13.79
N LEU A 616 -34.53 -4.96 -13.96
CA LEU A 616 -34.40 -3.92 -14.95
C LEU A 616 -33.92 -2.66 -14.27
N GLU A 617 -32.79 -2.13 -14.72
CA GLU A 617 -32.15 -0.94 -14.15
C GLU A 617 -31.95 0.10 -15.24
N HIS A 618 -32.16 1.38 -14.91
CA HIS A 618 -31.97 2.48 -15.84
C HIS A 618 -30.52 2.94 -15.83
N ASN A 619 -29.96 3.28 -16.99
CA ASN A 619 -28.55 3.62 -17.16
C ASN A 619 -28.14 4.92 -16.45
N ASP A 620 -29.09 5.82 -16.17
CA ASP A 620 -28.83 7.04 -15.38
C ASP A 620 -28.79 6.82 -13.87
N GLN A 621 -29.13 5.61 -13.40
CA GLN A 621 -29.13 5.15 -11.99
C GLN A 621 -30.02 5.94 -11.01
N THR A 622 -30.61 7.05 -11.45
CA THR A 622 -31.52 7.90 -10.66
C THR A 622 -32.97 7.57 -10.95
N THR A 623 -33.27 7.08 -12.15
CA THR A 623 -34.60 6.66 -12.56
C THR A 623 -34.92 5.29 -11.94
N GLN A 624 -35.78 5.30 -10.92
CA GLN A 624 -36.28 4.09 -10.27
C GLN A 624 -37.64 3.65 -10.85
N ILE A 625 -37.90 2.34 -10.82
CA ILE A 625 -39.22 1.76 -11.08
C ILE A 625 -39.64 1.00 -9.81
N PRO A 626 -40.76 1.37 -9.17
CA PRO A 626 -41.65 2.47 -9.52
C PRO A 626 -41.08 3.85 -9.15
N ASN A 627 -41.64 4.92 -9.72
CA ASN A 627 -41.38 6.30 -9.26
C ASN A 627 -42.68 7.10 -9.07
N ASN A 628 -42.52 8.39 -8.77
CA ASN A 628 -43.63 9.31 -8.51
C ASN A 628 -44.20 9.97 -9.78
N LYS A 629 -43.52 9.88 -10.93
CA LYS A 629 -43.91 10.57 -12.18
C LYS A 629 -44.71 9.68 -13.13
N PHE A 630 -44.38 8.38 -13.19
CA PHE A 630 -44.94 7.45 -14.17
C PHE A 630 -45.47 6.17 -13.53
N ASP A 631 -46.49 5.59 -14.15
CA ASP A 631 -46.86 4.18 -13.99
C ASP A 631 -46.16 3.36 -15.08
N TYR A 632 -45.56 2.24 -14.70
CA TYR A 632 -44.81 1.35 -15.59
C TYR A 632 -45.51 0.00 -15.78
N LYS A 633 -45.47 -0.50 -17.01
CA LYS A 633 -45.85 -1.86 -17.40
C LYS A 633 -44.65 -2.46 -18.13
N ILE A 634 -44.08 -3.53 -17.60
CA ILE A 634 -42.93 -4.21 -18.20
C ILE A 634 -43.39 -5.60 -18.65
N ILE A 635 -43.17 -5.90 -19.93
CA ILE A 635 -43.40 -7.22 -20.50
C ILE A 635 -42.04 -7.93 -20.59
N TRP A 636 -41.87 -8.97 -19.80
CA TRP A 636 -40.70 -9.85 -19.81
C TRP A 636 -40.95 -11.03 -20.73
N GLU A 637 -39.98 -11.35 -21.57
CA GLU A 637 -39.95 -12.49 -22.46
C GLU A 637 -38.65 -13.27 -22.27
N THR A 638 -38.71 -14.59 -22.43
CA THR A 638 -37.55 -15.48 -22.47
C THR A 638 -37.68 -16.47 -23.61
N SER A 639 -36.55 -16.92 -24.17
CA SER A 639 -36.56 -17.90 -25.27
C SER A 639 -37.16 -19.25 -24.86
N GLY A 640 -37.25 -19.53 -23.55
CA GLY A 640 -37.90 -20.70 -22.98
C GLY A 640 -37.18 -22.02 -23.23
N ARG A 641 -35.91 -21.97 -23.65
CA ARG A 641 -35.14 -23.16 -24.03
C ARG A 641 -34.70 -24.00 -22.84
N HIS A 642 -34.49 -23.35 -21.70
CA HIS A 642 -33.93 -23.97 -20.50
C HIS A 642 -34.77 -23.75 -19.24
N GLY A 643 -35.81 -22.92 -19.31
CA GLY A 643 -36.65 -22.59 -18.16
C GLY A 643 -37.78 -21.62 -18.48
N GLY A 644 -38.31 -20.95 -17.45
CA GLY A 644 -39.31 -19.91 -17.64
C GLY A 644 -39.63 -19.12 -16.37
N PHE A 645 -40.43 -18.07 -16.52
CA PHE A 645 -40.88 -17.21 -15.43
C PHE A 645 -42.03 -17.84 -14.65
N LYS A 646 -42.05 -17.64 -13.32
CA LYS A 646 -43.15 -18.00 -12.39
C LYS A 646 -43.93 -19.25 -12.81
N THR A 647 -43.25 -20.40 -12.86
CA THR A 647 -43.78 -21.70 -13.32
C THR A 647 -43.90 -21.81 -14.86
N ASN A 648 -42.76 -21.88 -15.56
CA ASN A 648 -42.60 -22.21 -17.00
C ASN A 648 -43.31 -21.30 -18.02
N LYS A 649 -43.55 -20.02 -17.70
CA LYS A 649 -44.05 -19.05 -18.69
C LYS A 649 -42.89 -18.41 -19.44
N THR A 650 -43.00 -18.33 -20.76
CA THR A 650 -42.03 -17.61 -21.60
C THR A 650 -42.31 -16.11 -21.69
N LEU A 651 -43.52 -15.68 -21.34
CA LEU A 651 -43.92 -14.27 -21.35
C LEU A 651 -44.68 -13.92 -20.06
N TYR A 652 -44.31 -12.80 -19.44
CA TYR A 652 -44.89 -12.37 -18.17
C TYR A 652 -44.92 -10.85 -18.04
N THR A 653 -46.05 -10.28 -17.61
CA THR A 653 -46.19 -8.83 -17.40
C THR A 653 -46.13 -8.47 -15.92
N VAL A 654 -45.31 -7.47 -15.58
CA VAL A 654 -45.26 -6.86 -14.25
C VAL A 654 -45.66 -5.38 -14.35
N TYR A 655 -46.31 -4.87 -13.30
CA TYR A 655 -46.70 -3.47 -13.21
C TYR A 655 -45.97 -2.84 -12.03
N ASN A 656 -45.37 -1.68 -12.25
CA ASN A 656 -44.68 -0.90 -11.20
C ASN A 656 -43.68 -1.74 -10.37
N SER A 657 -43.08 -2.75 -11.02
CA SER A 657 -42.02 -3.59 -10.48
C SER A 657 -40.96 -3.74 -11.56
N ASN A 658 -39.70 -3.64 -11.17
CA ASN A 658 -38.57 -3.76 -12.07
C ASN A 658 -37.95 -5.17 -12.07
N SER A 659 -38.55 -6.15 -11.40
CA SER A 659 -37.94 -7.48 -11.26
C SER A 659 -38.88 -8.63 -11.59
N ILE A 660 -38.28 -9.75 -12.01
CA ILE A 660 -38.95 -11.02 -12.27
C ILE A 660 -38.05 -12.21 -11.91
N GLU A 661 -38.65 -13.30 -11.45
CA GLU A 661 -37.95 -14.55 -11.18
C GLU A 661 -38.05 -15.51 -12.38
N TYR A 662 -36.90 -15.99 -12.83
CA TYR A 662 -36.72 -17.05 -13.82
C TYR A 662 -36.27 -18.33 -13.10
N LEU A 663 -36.83 -19.47 -13.48
CA LEU A 663 -36.43 -20.80 -13.01
C LEU A 663 -35.84 -21.58 -14.17
N CYS A 664 -34.57 -21.98 -14.07
CA CYS A 664 -33.97 -22.94 -15.00
C CYS A 664 -34.38 -24.36 -14.58
N THR A 665 -35.15 -25.05 -15.41
CA THR A 665 -35.60 -26.43 -15.14
C THR A 665 -34.78 -27.47 -15.92
N ASN A 666 -33.81 -27.04 -16.73
CA ASN A 666 -33.05 -27.91 -17.61
C ASN A 666 -31.76 -28.37 -16.95
N THR A 667 -31.77 -29.60 -16.44
CA THR A 667 -30.62 -30.28 -15.82
C THR A 667 -29.86 -31.18 -16.80
N GLU A 668 -30.37 -31.39 -18.01
CA GLU A 668 -29.82 -32.36 -18.98
C GLU A 668 -28.86 -31.71 -19.98
N THR A 669 -29.05 -30.42 -20.29
CA THR A 669 -28.22 -29.72 -21.28
C THR A 669 -26.90 -29.31 -20.65
N MET A 670 -25.79 -29.91 -21.12
CA MET A 670 -24.46 -29.65 -20.57
C MET A 670 -24.05 -28.18 -20.70
N ASN A 671 -24.27 -27.56 -21.86
CA ASN A 671 -24.01 -26.14 -22.10
C ASN A 671 -25.15 -25.54 -22.93
N GLY A 672 -25.67 -24.39 -22.54
CA GLY A 672 -26.75 -23.70 -23.25
C GLY A 672 -26.78 -22.20 -22.98
N THR A 673 -27.67 -21.50 -23.69
CA THR A 673 -27.89 -20.06 -23.51
C THR A 673 -29.38 -19.80 -23.50
N GLU A 674 -29.86 -19.08 -22.49
CA GLU A 674 -31.23 -18.57 -22.41
C GLU A 674 -31.19 -17.05 -22.65
N GLU A 675 -32.04 -16.58 -23.55
CA GLU A 675 -32.16 -15.15 -23.88
C GLU A 675 -33.40 -14.56 -23.19
N PHE A 676 -33.30 -13.28 -22.82
CA PHE A 676 -34.34 -12.50 -22.16
C PHE A 676 -34.54 -11.17 -22.87
N GLN A 677 -35.78 -10.70 -22.89
CA GLN A 677 -36.15 -9.37 -23.32
C GLN A 677 -37.12 -8.74 -22.31
N ALA A 678 -36.97 -7.46 -22.05
CA ALA A 678 -37.89 -6.65 -21.27
C ALA A 678 -38.35 -5.45 -22.09
N VAL A 679 -39.64 -5.37 -22.42
CA VAL A 679 -40.22 -4.22 -23.10
C VAL A 679 -40.92 -3.34 -22.06
N VAL A 680 -40.42 -2.11 -21.91
CA VAL A 680 -40.87 -1.14 -20.93
C VAL A 680 -41.90 -0.21 -21.55
N TYR A 681 -43.06 -0.15 -20.93
CA TYR A 681 -44.07 0.83 -21.23
C TYR A 681 -44.26 1.77 -20.03
N ALA A 682 -44.52 3.04 -20.29
CA ALA A 682 -44.83 4.02 -19.26
C ALA A 682 -46.02 4.89 -19.64
N LYS A 683 -46.67 5.47 -18.64
CA LYS A 683 -47.62 6.57 -18.79
C LYS A 683 -47.55 7.51 -17.59
N PRO A 684 -47.95 8.79 -17.72
CA PRO A 684 -47.98 9.69 -16.58
C PRO A 684 -48.84 9.14 -15.44
N LYS A 685 -48.37 9.28 -14.21
CA LYS A 685 -49.04 8.68 -13.04
C LYS A 685 -50.42 9.28 -12.85
N GLY A 686 -51.43 8.42 -12.74
CA GLY A 686 -52.84 8.83 -12.65
C GLY A 686 -53.48 9.30 -13.97
N SER A 687 -52.77 9.20 -15.11
CA SER A 687 -53.33 9.46 -16.43
C SER A 687 -54.28 8.35 -16.88
N SER A 688 -55.34 8.73 -17.59
CA SER A 688 -56.24 7.81 -18.30
C SER A 688 -55.69 7.37 -19.66
N GLU A 689 -54.54 7.88 -20.08
CA GLU A 689 -53.86 7.50 -21.33
C GLU A 689 -53.41 6.03 -21.31
N ASP A 690 -53.22 5.49 -22.51
CA ASP A 690 -52.65 4.18 -22.73
C ASP A 690 -51.14 4.17 -22.43
N TYR A 691 -50.61 2.98 -22.18
CA TYR A 691 -49.18 2.76 -21.96
C TYR A 691 -48.43 2.83 -23.29
N GLU A 692 -47.42 3.69 -23.38
CA GLU A 692 -46.54 3.80 -24.56
C GLU A 692 -45.20 3.13 -24.30
N ILE A 693 -44.60 2.53 -25.34
CA ILE A 693 -43.26 1.94 -25.24
C ILE A 693 -42.24 3.06 -25.04
N VAL A 694 -41.44 2.94 -23.99
CA VAL A 694 -40.37 3.90 -23.68
C VAL A 694 -38.98 3.30 -23.76
N ALA A 695 -38.86 1.97 -23.67
CA ALA A 695 -37.60 1.26 -23.85
C ALA A 695 -37.79 -0.24 -24.10
N SER A 696 -36.73 -0.88 -24.56
CA SER A 696 -36.52 -2.33 -24.47
C SER A 696 -35.15 -2.60 -23.86
N ALA A 697 -34.94 -3.80 -23.34
CA ALA A 697 -33.63 -4.27 -22.89
C ALA A 697 -33.53 -5.77 -23.15
N ASP A 698 -32.34 -6.23 -23.51
CA ASP A 698 -32.06 -7.64 -23.77
C ASP A 698 -30.93 -8.12 -22.85
N ALA A 699 -30.98 -9.40 -22.48
CA ALA A 699 -29.91 -10.06 -21.74
C ALA A 699 -29.85 -11.54 -22.11
N SER A 700 -28.76 -12.18 -21.76
CA SER A 700 -28.63 -13.63 -21.85
C SER A 700 -27.96 -14.19 -20.60
N ILE A 701 -28.22 -15.46 -20.33
CA ILE A 701 -27.46 -16.24 -19.34
C ILE A 701 -26.99 -17.54 -19.98
N ASN A 702 -25.93 -18.08 -19.42
CA ASN A 702 -25.39 -19.38 -19.79
C ASN A 702 -25.90 -20.46 -18.83
N ILE A 703 -26.17 -21.63 -19.36
CA ILE A 703 -26.47 -22.84 -18.60
C ILE A 703 -25.25 -23.75 -18.69
N ASP A 704 -24.74 -24.19 -17.55
CA ASP A 704 -23.71 -25.22 -17.46
C ASP A 704 -24.10 -26.25 -16.41
N ASN A 705 -24.29 -27.51 -16.83
CA ASN A 705 -24.66 -28.63 -15.98
C ASN A 705 -23.52 -29.63 -15.76
N ASP A 706 -22.25 -29.19 -15.88
CA ASP A 706 -21.09 -30.00 -15.51
C ASP A 706 -21.25 -30.48 -14.06
N PRO A 707 -21.33 -31.81 -13.80
CA PRO A 707 -21.52 -32.34 -12.47
C PRO A 707 -20.36 -32.02 -11.52
N LYS A 708 -19.21 -31.59 -12.04
CA LYS A 708 -18.05 -31.15 -11.26
C LYS A 708 -18.09 -29.67 -10.90
N LYS A 709 -19.12 -28.92 -11.32
CA LYS A 709 -19.22 -27.48 -11.05
C LYS A 709 -20.56 -27.09 -10.49
N LYS A 710 -20.55 -26.16 -9.55
CA LYS A 710 -21.74 -25.44 -9.09
C LYS A 710 -21.58 -23.95 -9.32
N TYR A 711 -22.67 -23.31 -9.73
CA TYR A 711 -22.73 -21.90 -10.00
C TYR A 711 -23.72 -21.23 -9.05
N TYR A 712 -23.30 -20.14 -8.41
CA TYR A 712 -24.15 -19.32 -7.54
C TYR A 712 -24.05 -17.87 -7.95
N VAL A 713 -25.20 -17.18 -7.89
CA VAL A 713 -25.31 -15.74 -8.09
C VAL A 713 -25.52 -15.12 -6.72
N LEU A 714 -24.55 -14.35 -6.27
CA LEU A 714 -24.50 -13.74 -4.96
C LEU A 714 -24.72 -12.24 -5.10
N THR A 715 -25.44 -11.66 -4.16
CA THR A 715 -25.63 -10.20 -4.05
C THR A 715 -25.11 -9.75 -2.70
N PRO A 716 -24.58 -8.52 -2.59
CA PRO A 716 -24.07 -8.02 -1.33
C PRO A 716 -25.19 -7.87 -0.31
N ILE A 717 -24.86 -8.14 0.95
CA ILE A 717 -25.73 -7.94 2.09
C ILE A 717 -25.15 -6.78 2.90
N PHE A 718 -25.99 -5.78 3.14
CA PHE A 718 -25.67 -4.68 4.04
C PHE A 718 -25.87 -5.10 5.49
N THR A 719 -24.83 -4.94 6.31
CA THR A 719 -24.82 -5.25 7.73
C THR A 719 -24.39 -4.05 8.56
N ILE A 720 -24.93 -3.96 9.77
CA ILE A 720 -24.59 -2.96 10.77
C ILE A 720 -24.17 -3.70 12.03
N THR A 721 -22.93 -3.52 12.46
CA THR A 721 -22.36 -4.17 13.63
C THR A 721 -21.96 -3.13 14.66
N LYS A 722 -22.48 -3.24 15.89
CA LYS A 722 -22.02 -2.40 17.00
C LYS A 722 -20.54 -2.71 17.29
N LEU A 723 -19.69 -1.69 17.22
CA LEU A 723 -18.26 -1.80 17.56
C LEU A 723 -18.00 -1.49 19.02
N ALA A 724 -18.48 -0.33 19.49
CA ALA A 724 -18.24 0.15 20.84
C ALA A 724 -19.33 1.13 21.27
N ASP A 725 -19.52 1.23 22.59
CA ASP A 725 -20.17 2.38 23.20
C ASP A 725 -19.17 3.53 23.26
N GLU A 726 -19.54 4.70 22.74
CA GLU A 726 -18.66 5.86 22.64
C GLU A 726 -19.46 7.14 22.92
N ALA A 727 -19.02 7.93 23.89
CA ALA A 727 -19.65 9.20 24.21
C ALA A 727 -19.40 10.23 23.09
N CYS A 728 -20.45 10.95 22.70
CA CYS A 728 -20.36 12.08 21.78
C CYS A 728 -20.75 13.38 22.47
N THR A 729 -20.44 14.52 21.85
CA THR A 729 -20.78 15.86 22.38
C THR A 729 -22.29 16.06 22.64
N ALA A 730 -23.15 15.21 22.07
CA ALA A 730 -24.60 15.22 22.24
C ALA A 730 -25.16 14.24 23.30
N GLY A 731 -24.37 13.29 23.81
CA GLY A 731 -24.85 12.25 24.72
C GLY A 731 -23.77 11.28 25.22
N ALA A 732 -23.96 10.77 26.45
CA ALA A 732 -22.98 9.89 27.11
C ALA A 732 -23.07 8.40 26.70
N ASN A 733 -24.03 8.01 25.85
CA ASN A 733 -24.37 6.61 25.55
C ASN A 733 -24.56 6.33 24.04
N ASP A 734 -23.76 6.95 23.17
CA ASP A 734 -23.87 6.74 21.72
C ASP A 734 -23.07 5.53 21.23
N ILE A 735 -23.35 5.06 20.02
CA ILE A 735 -22.86 3.78 19.50
C ILE A 735 -22.05 4.02 18.23
N ARG A 736 -20.78 3.56 18.24
CA ARG A 736 -20.00 3.42 17.02
C ARG A 736 -20.40 2.14 16.31
N ASN A 737 -20.82 2.25 15.06
CA ASN A 737 -21.19 1.14 14.20
C ASN A 737 -20.13 0.89 13.12
N TRP A 738 -19.90 -0.37 12.79
CA TRP A 738 -19.31 -0.82 11.54
C TRP A 738 -20.44 -1.07 10.54
N LEU A 739 -20.38 -0.38 9.42
CA LEU A 739 -21.27 -0.56 8.29
C LEU A 739 -20.51 -1.36 7.24
N ASP A 740 -21.11 -2.41 6.69
CA ASP A 740 -20.45 -3.26 5.69
C ASP A 740 -21.46 -3.75 4.64
N SER A 741 -21.13 -3.58 3.36
CA SER A 741 -21.86 -4.18 2.24
C SER A 741 -20.97 -5.24 1.61
N ALA A 742 -21.27 -6.51 1.87
CA ALA A 742 -20.36 -7.60 1.55
C ALA A 742 -21.06 -8.80 0.88
N ILE A 743 -20.33 -9.49 0.02
CA ILE A 743 -20.73 -10.80 -0.54
C ILE A 743 -20.25 -11.90 0.41
N TYR A 744 -21.18 -12.76 0.82
CA TYR A 744 -20.91 -13.89 1.69
C TYR A 744 -20.93 -15.19 0.89
N VAL A 745 -19.90 -16.02 1.06
CA VAL A 745 -19.79 -17.33 0.43
C VAL A 745 -19.85 -18.40 1.50
N ASP A 746 -20.92 -19.21 1.48
CA ASP A 746 -21.08 -20.33 2.41
C ASP A 746 -20.14 -21.49 2.09
N LYS A 747 -19.82 -22.29 3.13
CA LYS A 747 -19.04 -23.52 2.93
C LYS A 747 -19.86 -24.55 2.13
N ILE A 748 -19.35 -24.89 0.95
CA ILE A 748 -19.97 -25.91 0.08
C ILE A 748 -19.27 -27.27 0.28
N ALA A 749 -20.07 -28.32 0.50
CA ALA A 749 -19.58 -29.68 0.67
C ALA A 749 -18.89 -30.20 -0.60
N ASN A 750 -17.79 -30.95 -0.43
CA ASN A 750 -16.97 -31.53 -1.50
C ASN A 750 -16.40 -30.52 -2.50
N ALA A 751 -16.34 -29.24 -2.14
CA ALA A 751 -15.70 -28.23 -2.96
C ALA A 751 -14.18 -28.41 -2.94
N LYS A 752 -13.55 -28.56 -4.11
CA LYS A 752 -12.10 -28.55 -4.28
C LYS A 752 -11.56 -27.12 -4.37
N SER A 753 -12.23 -26.26 -5.13
CA SER A 753 -11.83 -24.86 -5.32
C SER A 753 -13.04 -23.96 -5.60
N TYR A 754 -12.82 -22.67 -5.42
CA TYR A 754 -13.79 -21.61 -5.63
C TYR A 754 -13.21 -20.57 -6.58
N THR A 755 -14.05 -19.95 -7.38
CA THR A 755 -13.71 -18.77 -8.18
C THR A 755 -14.88 -17.81 -8.10
N LEU A 756 -14.66 -16.63 -7.54
CA LEU A 756 -15.65 -15.56 -7.43
C LEU A 756 -15.29 -14.45 -8.42
N LYS A 757 -16.18 -14.18 -9.36
CA LYS A 757 -16.13 -13.00 -10.22
C LYS A 757 -17.15 -11.99 -9.72
N ILE A 758 -16.73 -10.79 -9.35
CA ILE A 758 -17.64 -9.71 -8.97
C ILE A 758 -17.73 -8.74 -10.15
N THR A 759 -18.94 -8.56 -10.68
CA THR A 759 -19.28 -7.64 -11.77
C THR A 759 -20.27 -6.60 -11.30
N ASP A 760 -20.50 -5.59 -12.14
CA ASP A 760 -21.55 -4.58 -11.95
C ASP A 760 -21.45 -3.86 -10.60
N ILE A 761 -20.22 -3.66 -10.11
CA ILE A 761 -19.97 -3.00 -8.82
C ILE A 761 -20.30 -1.52 -8.98
N PHE A 762 -21.17 -1.06 -8.10
CA PHE A 762 -21.59 0.33 -8.04
C PHE A 762 -21.49 0.84 -6.61
N SER A 763 -20.83 1.99 -6.41
CA SER A 763 -20.74 2.63 -5.09
C SER A 763 -22.04 3.35 -4.77
N GLY A 764 -22.52 3.25 -3.53
CA GLY A 764 -23.67 4.02 -3.10
C GLY A 764 -23.42 5.53 -3.13
N PRO A 765 -24.49 6.35 -3.08
CA PRO A 765 -24.37 7.80 -3.04
C PRO A 765 -23.55 8.24 -1.84
N SER A 766 -22.49 8.99 -2.11
CA SER A 766 -21.56 9.50 -1.10
C SER A 766 -21.29 10.97 -1.38
N LYS A 767 -21.15 11.78 -0.33
CA LYS A 767 -20.61 13.14 -0.45
C LYS A 767 -19.08 13.18 -0.60
N TYR A 768 -18.44 12.05 -0.32
CA TYR A 768 -17.02 11.82 -0.56
C TYR A 768 -16.90 11.14 -1.92
N ASP A 769 -16.43 11.86 -2.94
CA ASP A 769 -16.08 11.35 -4.28
C ASP A 769 -14.85 10.42 -4.21
N LEU A 770 -14.92 9.37 -3.38
CA LEU A 770 -13.83 8.41 -3.19
C LEU A 770 -13.80 7.37 -4.31
N TRP A 771 -14.89 7.23 -5.06
CA TRP A 771 -15.03 6.35 -6.22
C TRP A 771 -15.80 7.13 -7.28
N ASP A 772 -15.13 7.44 -8.39
CA ASP A 772 -15.79 7.87 -9.62
C ASP A 772 -16.94 6.87 -9.90
N THR A 773 -18.14 7.32 -10.28
CA THR A 773 -19.33 6.48 -10.51
C THR A 773 -19.17 5.50 -11.69
N LYS A 774 -17.94 5.33 -12.16
CA LYS A 774 -17.52 4.36 -13.15
C LYS A 774 -17.63 2.94 -12.58
N PRO A 775 -18.07 1.97 -13.40
CA PRO A 775 -18.04 0.56 -13.00
C PRO A 775 -16.60 0.17 -12.61
N ALA A 776 -16.44 -0.41 -11.42
CA ALA A 776 -15.15 -0.96 -11.03
C ALA A 776 -14.78 -2.09 -12.01
N PRO A 777 -13.47 -2.31 -12.30
CA PRO A 777 -13.07 -3.45 -13.09
C PRO A 777 -13.55 -4.76 -12.43
N ASP A 778 -13.92 -5.74 -13.24
CA ASP A 778 -14.30 -7.07 -12.78
C ASP A 778 -13.27 -7.59 -11.76
N LEU A 779 -13.70 -7.87 -10.54
CA LEU A 779 -12.83 -8.41 -9.50
C LEU A 779 -12.88 -9.93 -9.55
N PHE A 780 -11.71 -10.56 -9.61
CA PHE A 780 -11.58 -12.01 -9.69
C PHE A 780 -10.82 -12.54 -8.48
N TYR A 781 -11.45 -13.46 -7.77
CA TYR A 781 -10.85 -14.17 -6.65
C TYR A 781 -10.90 -15.67 -6.93
N SER A 782 -9.82 -16.38 -6.64
CA SER A 782 -9.78 -17.84 -6.75
C SER A 782 -8.99 -18.43 -5.60
N TRP A 783 -9.51 -19.51 -5.02
CA TRP A 783 -8.91 -20.16 -3.86
C TRP A 783 -9.30 -21.64 -3.77
N ASN A 784 -8.45 -22.43 -3.13
CA ASN A 784 -8.73 -23.84 -2.87
C ASN A 784 -9.48 -24.00 -1.55
N GLN A 785 -10.21 -25.11 -1.40
CA GLN A 785 -10.81 -25.43 -0.10
C GLN A 785 -9.70 -25.63 0.95
N GLY A 786 -9.80 -24.91 2.06
CA GLY A 786 -8.79 -24.93 3.13
C GLY A 786 -7.70 -23.84 3.02
N ASP A 787 -7.70 -23.04 1.94
CA ASP A 787 -6.79 -21.90 1.81
C ASP A 787 -7.05 -20.88 2.93
N THR A 788 -5.98 -20.49 3.64
CA THR A 788 -6.06 -19.58 4.78
C THR A 788 -5.93 -18.11 4.37
N ARG A 789 -5.55 -17.81 3.12
CA ARG A 789 -5.29 -16.43 2.64
C ARG A 789 -6.52 -15.54 2.65
N TYR A 790 -7.72 -16.13 2.55
CA TYR A 790 -8.98 -15.38 2.46
C TYR A 790 -9.89 -15.59 3.68
N LYS A 791 -9.34 -16.01 4.84
CA LYS A 791 -10.14 -16.33 6.03
C LYS A 791 -11.05 -15.18 6.47
N ASN A 792 -12.27 -15.55 6.86
CA ASN A 792 -13.25 -14.72 7.55
C ASN A 792 -12.82 -14.47 9.03
N THR A 793 -11.61 -13.97 9.28
CA THR A 793 -11.06 -13.79 10.64
C THR A 793 -10.95 -12.33 11.09
N ASN A 794 -11.20 -11.36 10.20
CA ASN A 794 -10.86 -9.96 10.48
C ASN A 794 -12.07 -9.00 10.56
N THR A 795 -13.30 -9.50 10.51
CA THR A 795 -14.49 -8.66 10.72
C THR A 795 -15.13 -9.00 12.07
N ASN A 796 -15.49 -7.97 12.84
CA ASN A 796 -16.21 -8.08 14.13
C ASN A 796 -17.63 -8.66 14.01
N THR A 797 -17.97 -9.25 12.86
CA THR A 797 -19.28 -9.84 12.55
C THR A 797 -19.09 -11.27 12.05
N ALA A 798 -19.08 -12.22 12.97
CA ALA A 798 -19.18 -13.63 12.61
C ALA A 798 -20.58 -13.90 12.04
N VAL A 799 -20.74 -13.92 10.72
CA VAL A 799 -21.95 -14.46 10.09
C VAL A 799 -21.83 -15.99 10.13
N SER A 800 -22.73 -16.66 10.87
CA SER A 800 -22.67 -18.12 11.05
C SER A 800 -22.76 -18.82 9.70
N ASN A 801 -21.82 -19.75 9.41
CA ASN A 801 -21.73 -20.61 8.22
C ASN A 801 -21.06 -20.01 6.95
N ALA A 802 -20.68 -18.73 6.95
CA ALA A 802 -19.91 -18.15 5.85
C ALA A 802 -18.46 -18.66 5.89
N ALA A 803 -18.01 -19.27 4.78
CA ALA A 803 -16.61 -19.64 4.60
C ALA A 803 -15.74 -18.42 4.26
N PHE A 804 -16.30 -17.44 3.53
CA PHE A 804 -15.59 -16.24 3.08
C PHE A 804 -16.53 -15.02 3.03
N THR A 805 -15.98 -13.83 3.26
CA THR A 805 -16.68 -12.54 3.18
C THR A 805 -15.87 -11.60 2.30
N PHE A 806 -16.51 -10.94 1.32
CA PHE A 806 -15.88 -9.97 0.42
C PHE A 806 -16.60 -8.62 0.56
N SER A 807 -16.04 -7.71 1.35
CA SER A 807 -16.58 -6.36 1.53
C SER A 807 -16.40 -5.52 0.28
N LEU A 808 -17.49 -4.99 -0.26
CA LEU A 808 -17.51 -4.06 -1.39
C LEU A 808 -17.36 -2.61 -0.92
N ALA A 809 -17.97 -2.28 0.22
CA ALA A 809 -17.79 -1.01 0.92
C ALA A 809 -17.96 -1.24 2.41
N ALA A 810 -17.10 -0.60 3.21
CA ALA A 810 -17.22 -0.65 4.66
C ALA A 810 -16.74 0.65 5.30
N THR A 811 -17.33 1.02 6.43
CA THR A 811 -16.89 2.17 7.22
C THR A 811 -17.28 2.03 8.69
N SER A 812 -16.49 2.64 9.57
CA SER A 812 -16.88 2.85 10.96
C SER A 812 -17.42 4.27 11.14
N THR A 813 -18.64 4.41 11.63
CA THR A 813 -19.22 5.73 11.90
C THR A 813 -20.04 5.71 13.19
N ASN A 814 -20.06 6.85 13.88
CA ASN A 814 -20.84 7.04 15.09
C ASN A 814 -22.21 7.62 14.71
N THR A 815 -23.29 7.18 15.37
CA THR A 815 -24.65 7.69 15.13
C THR A 815 -24.79 9.21 15.26
N CYS A 816 -23.89 9.87 15.98
CA CYS A 816 -23.86 11.33 16.13
C CYS A 816 -23.00 12.06 15.10
N ASN A 817 -22.29 11.34 14.23
CA ASN A 817 -21.55 11.98 13.15
C ASN A 817 -22.55 12.72 12.24
N PRO A 818 -22.35 14.02 11.93
CA PRO A 818 -23.19 14.75 10.97
C PRO A 818 -23.35 14.02 9.64
N ASP A 819 -22.39 13.15 9.32
CA ASP A 819 -22.28 12.41 8.07
C ASP A 819 -22.72 10.96 8.20
N TYR A 820 -23.38 10.59 9.30
CA TYR A 820 -23.86 9.23 9.53
C TYR A 820 -24.84 8.78 8.44
N SER A 821 -25.78 9.66 8.04
CA SER A 821 -26.72 9.36 6.96
C SER A 821 -26.02 9.13 5.63
N ASP A 822 -24.95 9.88 5.35
CA ASP A 822 -24.19 9.76 4.11
C ASP A 822 -23.34 8.49 4.12
N SER A 823 -22.76 8.16 5.27
CA SER A 823 -22.02 6.90 5.48
C SER A 823 -22.94 5.68 5.30
N VAL A 824 -24.16 5.75 5.84
CA VAL A 824 -25.19 4.70 5.63
C VAL A 824 -25.62 4.67 4.17
N GLY A 825 -25.91 5.82 3.55
CA GLY A 825 -26.32 5.92 2.15
C GLY A 825 -25.27 5.37 1.19
N TRP A 826 -24.00 5.65 1.44
CA TRP A 826 -22.87 5.13 0.69
C TRP A 826 -22.78 3.62 0.84
N VAL A 827 -22.61 3.10 2.06
CA VAL A 827 -22.36 1.66 2.25
C VAL A 827 -23.59 0.83 1.88
N SER A 828 -24.78 1.21 2.32
CA SER A 828 -26.01 0.49 1.98
C SER A 828 -26.43 0.63 0.52
N GLY A 829 -25.99 1.71 -0.15
CA GLY A 829 -26.21 1.94 -1.56
C GLY A 829 -25.22 1.21 -2.47
N THR A 830 -24.08 0.74 -1.94
CA THR A 830 -23.09 -0.04 -2.69
C THR A 830 -23.64 -1.40 -3.07
N ARG A 831 -23.56 -1.72 -4.36
CA ARG A 831 -24.09 -2.93 -4.98
C ARG A 831 -23.03 -3.63 -5.83
N GLY A 832 -23.30 -4.88 -6.18
CA GLY A 832 -22.48 -5.69 -7.08
C GLY A 832 -23.13 -7.06 -7.29
N ILE A 833 -22.64 -7.82 -8.26
CA ILE A 833 -23.10 -9.19 -8.53
C ILE A 833 -21.88 -10.11 -8.47
N GLY A 834 -21.91 -11.09 -7.56
CA GLY A 834 -20.89 -12.12 -7.45
C GLY A 834 -21.30 -13.39 -8.17
N GLN A 835 -20.59 -13.79 -9.23
CA GLN A 835 -20.68 -15.13 -9.78
C GLN A 835 -19.67 -16.04 -9.10
N LEU A 836 -20.14 -16.94 -8.25
CA LEU A 836 -19.32 -17.97 -7.63
C LEU A 836 -19.38 -19.26 -8.45
N VAL A 837 -18.22 -19.70 -8.92
CA VAL A 837 -18.00 -21.02 -9.51
C VAL A 837 -17.31 -21.90 -8.47
N VAL A 838 -17.87 -23.07 -8.20
CA VAL A 838 -17.31 -24.04 -7.26
C VAL A 838 -16.96 -25.30 -8.02
N THR A 839 -15.68 -25.65 -8.04
CA THR A 839 -15.23 -26.94 -8.56
C THR A 839 -15.34 -27.98 -7.46
N LEU A 840 -16.01 -29.09 -7.71
CA LEU A 840 -16.17 -30.22 -6.80
C LEU A 840 -15.08 -31.29 -7.04
N GLU A 841 -14.86 -32.15 -6.05
CA GLU A 841 -13.94 -33.31 -6.14
C GLU A 841 -14.31 -34.34 -7.20
#